data_AF-A0A8S3UTD7-F1
#
_entry.id   AF-A0A8S3UTD7-F1
#
_cell.length_a   1.000
_cell.length_b   1.000
_cell.length_c   1.000
_cell.angle_alpha   90.00
_cell.angle_beta   90.00
_cell.angle_gamma   90.00
#
_symmetry.space_group_name_H-M   'P 1'
#
loop_
_entity.id
_entity.type
_entity.pdbx_description
1 polymer ?
#
loop_
_entity_poly.entity_id
_entity_poly.type
_entity_poly.pdbx_seq_one_letter_code
_entity_poly.pdbx_strand_id
1 'polypeptide(L)'
;MANGSVVMPMGTAVLPTPSNKYSFYNLFAPVESSVYKLQLSSGVKGHPSRIIASTEDGSVRLFSPVTEATLTIIYPMPTFQRFIGRKFTDPFVQQELTDFPKPYKVEQGKNGEILIKVQYLEGEQQFTPEQMMAALLTKLKQISEAGLKTKVVDVVVSVPTFFTDIERRAMLNSCEVAGLNCMKVMNDSTAAALGYGIYKQDLPAETEKAKNVAIVAFHKTKLKVLATNFDPCLGGRNFDKILADYFQQDFKERYKVDAGKNMKARLRLETECERLKKLMSANTQSIPINIECFMDDKDVTGRMDRTQFEELSAGLLQRIETVFQTLLENSKMSTSDLAAVEIVGGSSRVPSIKSLVQKVFGIEPSTTLNADEAVARGCSLQNAILNPTFRVRDFSINDAQPYSITLSWQATMEEDSSMELFPKYHMIPMSKVLTFYRTEPFQLEAKYTHKNDVPIPDTNIGKFQVSKIEKPKNEDSAKVKVKVRVNQNGIFTVNSATLSETIEQEEQDTKAEEQSMDVDAEKKQAEEEGKTPEGEQKPEVNGETEMQTDQPETPEKTDNDEKKEENAAGDKKSEKKSEEKKKKKVKKIDLPIEAFVPEMSKKEINDLVEKENQMIMADKLEKERADAKNAVEEYVYDMRDKLSEAYEPFVKEADREKFSKLLSETEDWLYEEGDDQKKQVYLDKLTQLKNIGIPIKDRYDEFHFRFIAFED
;
A
#
# COMPACT_ATOMS: atom_id res chain seq x y z
N MET A 1 0.24 4.47 43.41
CA MET A 1 0.71 5.56 42.53
C MET A 1 1.95 5.09 41.80
N ALA A 2 2.00 5.19 40.46
CA ALA A 2 3.22 5.03 39.65
C ALA A 2 2.94 5.51 38.21
N ASN A 3 3.00 6.82 37.97
CA ASN A 3 2.73 7.38 36.64
C ASN A 3 3.92 7.15 35.69
N GLY A 4 3.93 5.99 35.02
CA GLY A 4 4.88 5.65 33.97
C GLY A 4 4.43 6.18 32.60
N SER A 5 4.51 7.49 32.38
CA SER A 5 4.16 8.12 31.09
C SER A 5 5.19 7.79 30.00
N VAL A 6 5.04 6.63 29.35
CA VAL A 6 5.87 6.23 28.20
C VAL A 6 5.55 7.14 27.02
N VAL A 7 6.44 8.11 26.77
CA VAL A 7 6.39 8.98 25.58
C VAL A 7 6.72 8.12 24.35
N MET A 8 5.69 7.71 23.61
CA MET A 8 5.85 6.88 22.43
C MET A 8 6.47 7.67 21.26
N PRO A 9 7.54 7.17 20.61
CA PRO A 9 8.10 7.81 19.42
C PRO A 9 7.23 7.56 18.18
N MET A 10 6.50 8.61 17.77
CA MET A 10 6.07 8.96 16.40
C MET A 10 5.62 7.84 15.41
N GLY A 11 4.34 7.89 15.03
CA GLY A 11 4.02 8.38 13.67
C GLY A 11 3.62 7.41 12.55
N THR A 12 3.61 6.09 12.73
CA THR A 12 3.35 5.14 11.63
C THR A 12 2.14 4.22 11.87
N ALA A 13 1.02 4.51 11.20
CA ALA A 13 0.06 3.47 10.79
C ALA A 13 0.39 2.99 9.39
N VAL A 14 -0.13 1.82 9.02
CA VAL A 14 -0.07 1.32 7.64
C VAL A 14 -1.46 1.48 7.06
N LEU A 15 -1.61 2.37 6.08
CA LEU A 15 -2.90 2.53 5.41
C LEU A 15 -3.07 1.44 4.36
N PRO A 16 -4.19 0.71 4.40
CA PRO A 16 -4.25 -0.60 3.80
C PRO A 16 -4.48 -0.57 2.29
N THR A 17 -4.19 -1.74 1.73
CA THR A 17 -4.55 -2.22 0.39
C THR A 17 -5.95 -1.77 -0.04
N PRO A 18 -6.09 -0.81 -0.98
CA PRO A 18 -7.32 -0.69 -1.73
C PRO A 18 -7.45 -1.97 -2.57
N SER A 19 -8.58 -2.65 -2.45
CA SER A 19 -8.95 -3.75 -3.37
C SER A 19 -10.28 -3.46 -4.05
N ASN A 20 -10.53 -4.18 -5.14
CA ASN A 20 -11.73 -4.04 -5.98
C ASN A 20 -13.08 -4.29 -5.28
N LYS A 21 -13.13 -4.70 -4.00
CA LYS A 21 -14.38 -4.75 -3.20
C LYS A 21 -14.24 -4.32 -1.74
N TYR A 22 -13.14 -4.65 -1.06
CA TYR A 22 -12.97 -4.40 0.39
C TYR A 22 -11.53 -3.99 0.73
N SER A 23 -11.36 -3.02 1.62
CA SER A 23 -10.06 -2.56 2.14
C SER A 23 -9.87 -3.03 3.59
N PHE A 24 -8.69 -3.59 3.92
CA PHE A 24 -8.47 -4.37 5.14
C PHE A 24 -7.31 -3.83 6.01
N TYR A 25 -7.64 -3.18 7.12
CA TYR A 25 -6.68 -2.53 8.03
C TYR A 25 -5.78 -3.50 8.77
N ASN A 26 -4.47 -3.21 8.80
CA ASN A 26 -3.47 -3.82 9.68
C ASN A 26 -2.46 -2.75 10.11
N LEU A 27 -1.77 -2.98 11.22
CA LEU A 27 -0.78 -2.10 11.84
C LEU A 27 0.42 -2.95 12.28
N PHE A 28 1.62 -2.38 12.32
CA PHE A 28 2.74 -2.97 13.06
C PHE A 28 2.96 -2.15 14.33
N ALA A 29 2.95 -2.76 15.52
CA ALA A 29 3.28 -2.06 16.76
C ALA A 29 4.58 -2.60 17.37
N PRO A 30 5.49 -1.72 17.83
CA PRO A 30 6.87 -2.10 18.17
C PRO A 30 6.99 -2.96 19.43
N VAL A 31 6.06 -2.85 20.37
CA VAL A 31 6.18 -3.41 21.74
C VAL A 31 6.23 -4.95 21.73
N GLU A 32 5.52 -5.60 20.81
CA GLU A 32 5.51 -7.08 20.67
C GLU A 32 6.00 -7.55 19.29
N SER A 33 6.66 -6.67 18.50
CA SER A 33 7.07 -6.92 17.10
C SER A 33 5.94 -7.50 16.21
N SER A 34 4.68 -7.12 16.48
CA SER A 34 3.50 -7.85 16.03
C SER A 34 2.58 -7.01 15.13
N VAL A 35 1.84 -7.72 14.26
CA VAL A 35 0.89 -7.10 13.32
C VAL A 35 -0.53 -7.15 13.90
N TYR A 36 -1.00 -6.01 14.39
CA TYR A 36 -2.32 -5.81 14.99
C TYR A 36 -3.35 -5.43 13.95
N LYS A 37 -4.62 -5.72 14.22
CA LYS A 37 -5.75 -5.38 13.37
C LYS A 37 -6.54 -4.22 13.96
N LEU A 38 -6.84 -3.21 13.16
CA LEU A 38 -7.88 -2.24 13.49
C LEU A 38 -9.26 -2.84 13.18
N GLN A 39 -10.17 -2.71 14.15
CA GLN A 39 -11.59 -3.02 14.00
C GLN A 39 -12.34 -1.69 13.88
N LEU A 40 -13.32 -1.63 12.98
CA LEU A 40 -14.16 -0.43 12.83
C LEU A 40 -15.05 -0.25 14.06
N SER A 41 -15.52 0.97 14.31
CA SER A 41 -16.48 1.27 15.39
C SER A 41 -17.77 0.45 15.28
N SER A 42 -18.19 0.12 14.05
CA SER A 42 -19.30 -0.80 13.75
C SER A 42 -18.98 -2.29 13.98
N GLY A 43 -17.83 -2.61 14.57
CA GLY A 43 -17.34 -3.97 14.78
C GLY A 43 -16.86 -4.70 13.52
N VAL A 44 -17.07 -4.13 12.32
CA VAL A 44 -16.78 -4.81 11.05
C VAL A 44 -15.27 -4.90 10.77
N LYS A 45 -14.84 -6.03 10.21
CA LYS A 45 -13.43 -6.43 10.06
C LYS A 45 -12.75 -5.99 8.75
N GLY A 46 -13.38 -5.09 7.98
CA GLY A 46 -12.89 -4.50 6.73
C GLY A 46 -13.94 -3.54 6.14
N HIS A 47 -13.52 -2.53 5.37
CA HIS A 47 -14.43 -1.50 4.84
C HIS A 47 -14.73 -1.76 3.36
N PRO A 48 -15.99 -1.59 2.88
CA PRO A 48 -16.27 -1.67 1.45
C PRO A 48 -15.54 -0.57 0.67
N SER A 49 -14.94 -0.91 -0.47
CA SER A 49 -14.29 0.04 -1.39
C SER A 49 -15.34 0.76 -2.25
N ARG A 50 -16.25 1.47 -1.59
CA ARG A 50 -17.45 2.10 -2.18
C ARG A 50 -17.59 3.53 -1.69
N ILE A 51 -17.58 4.50 -2.60
CA ILE A 51 -17.95 5.88 -2.29
C ILE A 51 -19.49 5.98 -2.21
N ILE A 52 -19.96 6.75 -1.24
CA ILE A 52 -21.34 7.08 -0.92
C ILE A 52 -21.42 8.60 -1.05
N ALA A 53 -22.43 9.12 -1.75
CA ALA A 53 -22.38 10.48 -2.33
C ALA A 53 -23.75 11.15 -2.54
N SER A 54 -24.66 11.06 -1.57
CA SER A 54 -25.91 11.85 -1.48
C SER A 54 -26.60 11.60 -0.14
N THR A 55 -27.16 12.66 0.45
CA THR A 55 -28.10 12.63 1.60
C THR A 55 -29.07 13.81 1.41
N GLU A 56 -30.31 13.69 1.91
CA GLU A 56 -31.37 14.70 1.68
C GLU A 56 -31.14 16.03 2.42
N ASP A 57 -30.28 16.04 3.44
CA ASP A 57 -29.79 17.22 4.17
C ASP A 57 -28.65 17.99 3.46
N GLY A 58 -28.20 17.50 2.30
CA GLY A 58 -27.05 18.05 1.58
C GLY A 58 -25.67 17.70 2.18
N SER A 59 -25.59 16.97 3.30
CA SER A 59 -24.32 16.63 3.98
C SER A 59 -23.62 15.42 3.32
N VAL A 60 -23.10 15.62 2.11
CA VAL A 60 -22.56 14.54 1.25
C VAL A 60 -21.27 13.92 1.81
N ARG A 61 -21.41 13.01 2.76
CA ARG A 61 -20.33 12.29 3.47
C ARG A 61 -19.67 11.24 2.58
N LEU A 62 -18.43 11.48 2.18
CA LEU A 62 -17.59 10.46 1.56
C LEU A 62 -17.32 9.33 2.58
N PHE A 63 -17.81 8.13 2.26
CA PHE A 63 -17.72 6.91 3.08
C PHE A 63 -18.48 6.99 4.43
N SER A 64 -19.78 6.71 4.40
CA SER A 64 -20.54 6.30 5.59
C SER A 64 -20.55 4.76 5.74
N PRO A 65 -20.59 4.18 6.95
CA PRO A 65 -20.99 2.78 7.10
C PRO A 65 -22.41 2.56 6.55
N VAL A 66 -22.63 1.41 5.88
CA VAL A 66 -23.87 1.10 5.15
C VAL A 66 -25.10 0.90 6.06
N THR A 67 -24.93 0.99 7.38
CA THR A 67 -25.94 0.71 8.41
C THR A 67 -26.91 1.85 8.71
N GLU A 68 -26.60 3.09 8.32
CA GLU A 68 -27.34 4.30 8.74
C GLU A 68 -28.07 5.00 7.57
N ALA A 69 -28.40 4.26 6.51
CA ALA A 69 -29.04 4.80 5.30
C ALA A 69 -30.57 4.55 5.28
N THR A 70 -31.31 5.25 6.15
CA THR A 70 -32.77 5.31 6.05
C THR A 70 -33.19 6.23 4.90
N LEU A 71 -34.01 5.71 4.00
CA LEU A 71 -34.71 6.38 2.89
C LEU A 71 -33.92 7.09 1.77
N THR A 72 -32.85 7.87 2.00
CA THR A 72 -32.13 8.47 0.86
C THR A 72 -31.40 7.39 0.04
N ILE A 73 -31.62 7.33 -1.28
CA ILE A 73 -31.05 6.28 -2.16
C ILE A 73 -29.61 6.62 -2.55
N ILE A 74 -28.67 6.35 -1.64
CA ILE A 74 -27.25 6.55 -1.90
C ILE A 74 -26.65 5.39 -2.69
N TYR A 75 -26.20 5.66 -3.91
CA TYR A 75 -25.64 4.63 -4.78
C TYR A 75 -24.16 4.37 -4.47
N PRO A 76 -23.75 3.14 -4.15
CA PRO A 76 -22.35 2.83 -3.85
C PRO A 76 -21.52 2.78 -5.14
N MET A 77 -20.57 3.69 -5.28
CA MET A 77 -19.66 3.77 -6.42
C MET A 77 -18.67 2.59 -6.47
N PRO A 78 -18.63 1.79 -7.54
CA PRO A 78 -17.75 0.64 -7.62
C PRO A 78 -16.38 1.00 -8.21
N THR A 79 -15.32 0.62 -7.49
CA THR A 79 -14.04 0.21 -8.11
C THR A 79 -13.23 1.27 -8.89
N PHE A 80 -13.19 2.53 -8.44
CA PHE A 80 -12.33 3.58 -9.06
C PHE A 80 -10.85 3.17 -9.21
N GLN A 81 -10.34 2.23 -8.41
CA GLN A 81 -9.03 1.58 -8.62
C GLN A 81 -8.81 1.03 -10.05
N ARG A 82 -9.85 0.66 -10.79
CA ARG A 82 -9.76 0.16 -12.18
C ARG A 82 -9.75 1.28 -13.24
N PHE A 83 -9.79 2.54 -12.83
CA PHE A 83 -9.77 3.72 -13.71
C PHE A 83 -8.54 4.61 -13.49
N ILE A 84 -7.84 4.48 -12.35
CA ILE A 84 -6.63 5.23 -12.01
C ILE A 84 -5.56 5.05 -13.11
N GLY A 85 -4.96 6.15 -13.55
CA GLY A 85 -3.93 6.17 -14.60
C GLY A 85 -4.43 5.83 -16.01
N ARG A 86 -5.74 5.66 -16.22
CA ARG A 86 -6.32 5.30 -17.52
C ARG A 86 -7.03 6.47 -18.19
N LYS A 87 -6.98 6.47 -19.53
CA LYS A 87 -7.68 7.44 -20.38
C LYS A 87 -9.12 6.98 -20.60
N PHE A 88 -10.06 7.91 -20.71
CA PHE A 88 -11.48 7.60 -20.94
C PHE A 88 -11.71 6.70 -22.17
N THR A 89 -10.90 6.90 -23.22
CA THR A 89 -10.99 6.15 -24.49
C THR A 89 -10.37 4.74 -24.44
N ASP A 90 -9.93 4.25 -23.29
CA ASP A 90 -9.43 2.88 -23.13
C ASP A 90 -10.58 1.86 -23.28
N PRO A 91 -10.49 0.85 -24.18
CA PRO A 91 -11.50 -0.19 -24.31
C PRO A 91 -11.85 -0.91 -23.01
N PHE A 92 -10.91 -1.08 -22.08
CA PHE A 92 -11.15 -1.66 -20.76
C PHE A 92 -12.04 -0.75 -19.89
N VAL A 93 -11.81 0.57 -19.95
CA VAL A 93 -12.64 1.57 -19.26
C VAL A 93 -14.04 1.58 -19.86
N GLN A 94 -14.17 1.59 -21.19
CA GLN A 94 -15.49 1.55 -21.87
C GLN A 94 -16.27 0.26 -21.57
N GLN A 95 -15.58 -0.90 -21.46
CA GLN A 95 -16.20 -2.15 -21.02
C GLN A 95 -16.71 -2.04 -19.57
N GLU A 96 -15.91 -1.50 -18.66
CA GLU A 96 -16.30 -1.30 -17.26
C GLU A 96 -17.42 -0.27 -17.08
N LEU A 97 -17.46 0.77 -17.92
CA LEU A 97 -18.54 1.76 -17.96
C LEU A 97 -19.89 1.17 -18.41
N THR A 98 -19.89 0.04 -19.13
CA THR A 98 -21.12 -0.67 -19.53
C THR A 98 -21.85 -1.28 -18.32
N ASP A 99 -21.09 -1.77 -17.33
CA ASP A 99 -21.60 -2.36 -16.08
C ASP A 99 -21.69 -1.34 -14.94
N PHE A 100 -21.53 -0.04 -15.23
CA PHE A 100 -21.44 1.00 -14.21
C PHE A 100 -22.83 1.47 -13.72
N PRO A 101 -22.97 1.90 -12.45
CA PRO A 101 -24.25 2.39 -11.95
C PRO A 101 -24.63 3.67 -12.71
N LYS A 102 -25.90 3.78 -13.10
CA LYS A 102 -26.37 4.82 -14.04
C LYS A 102 -26.84 6.18 -13.47
N PRO A 103 -26.61 6.58 -12.19
CA PRO A 103 -26.81 7.97 -11.78
C PRO A 103 -25.53 8.80 -12.01
N TYR A 104 -24.39 8.12 -12.11
CA TYR A 104 -23.07 8.69 -12.30
C TYR A 104 -22.80 8.78 -13.81
N LYS A 105 -22.73 10.00 -14.31
CA LYS A 105 -22.22 10.26 -15.66
C LYS A 105 -20.69 10.19 -15.57
N VAL A 106 -20.07 9.51 -16.51
CA VAL A 106 -18.61 9.55 -16.68
C VAL A 106 -18.33 10.15 -18.04
N GLU A 107 -17.56 11.23 -18.05
CA GLU A 107 -17.28 12.06 -19.22
C GLU A 107 -15.76 12.11 -19.47
N GLN A 108 -15.38 12.44 -20.70
CA GLN A 108 -13.99 12.63 -21.08
C GLN A 108 -13.53 14.05 -20.72
N GLY A 109 -12.45 14.15 -19.95
CA GLY A 109 -11.79 15.42 -19.67
C GLY A 109 -10.96 15.95 -20.85
N LYS A 110 -10.47 17.18 -20.71
CA LYS A 110 -9.76 17.93 -21.78
C LYS A 110 -8.50 17.23 -22.28
N ASN A 111 -7.79 16.50 -21.42
CA ASN A 111 -6.57 15.75 -21.74
C ASN A 111 -6.87 14.27 -22.02
N GLY A 112 -8.13 13.87 -22.04
CA GLY A 112 -8.56 12.46 -22.11
C GLY A 112 -8.61 11.75 -20.76
N GLU A 113 -8.50 12.49 -19.64
CA GLU A 113 -8.72 11.93 -18.31
C GLU A 113 -10.18 11.51 -18.10
N ILE A 114 -10.43 10.69 -17.08
CA ILE A 114 -11.76 10.21 -16.71
C ILE A 114 -12.36 11.19 -15.71
N LEU A 115 -13.49 11.82 -16.05
CA LEU A 115 -14.20 12.73 -15.15
C LEU A 115 -15.51 12.09 -14.69
N ILE A 116 -15.59 11.82 -13.39
CA ILE A 116 -16.74 11.20 -12.74
C ILE A 116 -17.60 12.32 -12.16
N LYS A 117 -18.84 12.44 -12.64
CA LYS A 117 -19.82 13.41 -12.14
C LYS A 117 -20.58 12.88 -10.95
N VAL A 118 -20.65 13.70 -9.92
CA VAL A 118 -21.26 13.39 -8.62
C VAL A 118 -22.03 14.61 -8.15
N GLN A 119 -23.26 14.43 -7.66
CA GLN A 119 -23.96 15.49 -6.93
C GLN A 119 -23.27 15.62 -5.56
N TYR A 120 -22.65 16.77 -5.30
CA TYR A 120 -21.90 17.03 -4.07
C TYR A 120 -22.31 18.39 -3.52
N LEU A 121 -22.86 18.38 -2.30
CA LEU A 121 -23.61 19.51 -1.74
C LEU A 121 -24.68 19.97 -2.75
N GLU A 122 -24.83 21.28 -2.94
CA GLU A 122 -25.85 21.89 -3.81
C GLU A 122 -25.63 21.69 -5.33
N GLY A 123 -24.53 21.09 -5.81
CA GLY A 123 -24.18 21.07 -7.25
C GLY A 123 -23.58 19.79 -7.84
N GLU A 124 -23.60 19.68 -9.18
CA GLU A 124 -22.87 18.64 -9.94
C GLU A 124 -21.36 18.98 -9.94
N GLN A 125 -20.56 18.17 -9.26
CA GLN A 125 -19.09 18.27 -9.21
C GLN A 125 -18.42 17.18 -10.03
N GLN A 126 -17.16 17.40 -10.39
CA GLN A 126 -16.34 16.48 -11.20
C GLN A 126 -15.11 16.02 -10.42
N PHE A 127 -14.90 14.71 -10.35
CA PHE A 127 -13.77 14.07 -9.68
C PHE A 127 -13.04 13.11 -10.63
N THR A 128 -11.72 13.08 -10.55
CA THR A 128 -10.88 12.04 -11.18
C THR A 128 -10.86 10.74 -10.34
N PRO A 129 -10.54 9.58 -10.93
CA PRO A 129 -10.26 8.35 -10.17
C PRO A 129 -9.20 8.53 -9.08
N GLU A 130 -8.20 9.37 -9.33
CA GLU A 130 -7.12 9.74 -8.41
C GLU A 130 -7.65 10.52 -7.20
N GLN A 131 -8.56 11.48 -7.40
CA GLN A 131 -9.25 12.15 -6.29
C GLN A 131 -10.13 11.18 -5.49
N MET A 132 -10.86 10.29 -6.16
CA MET A 132 -11.67 9.26 -5.47
C MET A 132 -10.82 8.31 -4.63
N MET A 133 -9.61 7.97 -5.11
CA MET A 133 -8.63 7.18 -4.35
C MET A 133 -7.99 7.99 -3.22
N ALA A 134 -7.70 9.27 -3.42
CA ALA A 134 -7.21 10.16 -2.36
C ALA A 134 -8.23 10.25 -1.22
N ALA A 135 -9.51 10.51 -1.52
CA ALA A 135 -10.57 10.53 -0.52
C ALA A 135 -10.73 9.18 0.22
N LEU A 136 -10.55 8.04 -0.45
CA LEU A 136 -10.48 6.74 0.21
C LEU A 136 -9.29 6.69 1.19
N LEU A 137 -8.09 7.03 0.72
CA LEU A 137 -6.86 7.02 1.53
C LEU A 137 -6.97 7.98 2.73
N THR A 138 -7.59 9.14 2.56
CA THR A 138 -7.97 10.08 3.63
C THR A 138 -8.92 9.45 4.65
N LYS A 139 -9.96 8.73 4.22
CA LYS A 139 -10.85 8.02 5.16
C LYS A 139 -10.11 6.92 5.92
N LEU A 140 -9.28 6.16 5.22
CA LEU A 140 -8.44 5.11 5.82
C LEU A 140 -7.47 5.73 6.85
N LYS A 141 -6.91 6.91 6.56
CA LYS A 141 -6.06 7.72 7.45
C LYS A 141 -6.79 8.12 8.72
N GLN A 142 -7.94 8.79 8.60
CA GLN A 142 -8.77 9.20 9.72
C GLN A 142 -9.15 8.03 10.64
N ILE A 143 -9.55 6.88 10.06
CA ILE A 143 -9.88 5.65 10.82
C ILE A 143 -8.66 5.14 11.60
N SER A 144 -7.48 5.20 11.00
CA SER A 144 -6.24 4.70 11.62
C SER A 144 -5.70 5.65 12.70
N GLU A 145 -5.79 6.97 12.46
CA GLU A 145 -5.47 8.00 13.46
C GLU A 145 -6.42 7.93 14.66
N ALA A 146 -7.73 7.74 14.42
CA ALA A 146 -8.74 7.58 15.46
C ALA A 146 -8.56 6.29 16.29
N GLY A 147 -8.07 5.20 15.68
CA GLY A 147 -7.74 3.95 16.36
C GLY A 147 -6.45 4.04 17.18
N LEU A 148 -5.39 4.62 16.63
CA LEU A 148 -4.08 4.72 17.26
C LEU A 148 -3.91 5.87 18.27
N LYS A 149 -4.72 6.93 18.17
CA LYS A 149 -4.52 8.22 18.86
C LYS A 149 -3.19 8.93 18.52
N THR A 150 -2.55 8.58 17.40
CA THR A 150 -1.40 9.30 16.81
C THR A 150 -1.68 9.65 15.35
N LYS A 151 -1.01 10.68 14.83
CA LYS A 151 -1.00 11.02 13.40
C LYS A 151 -0.36 9.91 12.56
N VAL A 152 -0.74 9.87 11.28
CA VAL A 152 -0.28 8.90 10.28
C VAL A 152 0.34 9.63 9.10
N VAL A 153 1.62 9.32 8.82
CA VAL A 153 2.40 9.96 7.75
C VAL A 153 2.83 8.95 6.67
N ASP A 154 3.50 7.87 7.06
CA ASP A 154 4.17 6.95 6.13
C ASP A 154 3.31 5.73 5.78
N VAL A 155 3.12 5.45 4.48
CA VAL A 155 2.29 4.34 3.98
C VAL A 155 3.06 3.45 2.99
N VAL A 156 2.72 2.15 3.00
CA VAL A 156 2.99 1.22 1.88
C VAL A 156 1.66 0.74 1.32
N VAL A 157 1.40 1.05 0.06
CA VAL A 157 0.14 0.72 -0.63
C VAL A 157 0.35 -0.47 -1.56
N SER A 158 -0.57 -1.45 -1.53
CA SER A 158 -0.57 -2.50 -2.56
C SER A 158 -1.25 -2.04 -3.84
N VAL A 159 -0.71 -2.46 -4.98
CA VAL A 159 -1.40 -2.44 -6.27
C VAL A 159 -1.55 -3.87 -6.80
N PRO A 160 -2.57 -4.15 -7.64
CA PRO A 160 -2.60 -5.36 -8.43
C PRO A 160 -1.29 -5.53 -9.19
N THR A 161 -0.76 -6.75 -9.22
CA THR A 161 0.53 -7.07 -9.87
C THR A 161 0.61 -6.58 -11.33
N PHE A 162 -0.52 -6.48 -12.03
CA PHE A 162 -0.63 -5.97 -13.41
C PHE A 162 -0.63 -4.44 -13.57
N PHE A 163 -0.47 -3.66 -12.49
CA PHE A 163 -0.40 -2.21 -12.63
C PHE A 163 0.85 -1.79 -13.41
N THR A 164 0.65 -0.94 -14.40
CA THR A 164 1.68 -0.32 -15.25
C THR A 164 2.33 0.88 -14.57
N ASP A 165 3.41 1.41 -15.16
CA ASP A 165 4.12 2.61 -14.72
C ASP A 165 3.19 3.80 -14.42
N ILE A 166 2.24 4.09 -15.32
CA ILE A 166 1.28 5.18 -15.15
C ILE A 166 0.25 4.90 -14.04
N GLU A 167 -0.29 3.68 -13.97
CA GLU A 167 -1.22 3.29 -12.90
C GLU A 167 -0.52 3.38 -11.51
N ARG A 168 0.79 3.09 -11.44
CA ARG A 168 1.62 3.24 -10.22
C ARG A 168 1.88 4.71 -9.87
N ARG A 169 2.17 5.58 -10.83
CA ARG A 169 2.31 7.04 -10.64
C ARG A 169 1.01 7.66 -10.12
N ALA A 170 -0.11 7.34 -10.76
CA ALA A 170 -1.41 7.85 -10.36
C ALA A 170 -1.82 7.40 -8.94
N MET A 171 -1.43 6.18 -8.52
CA MET A 171 -1.54 5.73 -7.12
C MET A 171 -0.63 6.52 -6.15
N LEU A 172 0.60 6.88 -6.55
CA LEU A 172 1.47 7.75 -5.73
C LEU A 172 0.85 9.15 -5.57
N ASN A 173 0.36 9.74 -6.66
CA ASN A 173 -0.30 11.04 -6.63
C ASN A 173 -1.55 11.03 -5.73
N SER A 174 -2.32 9.93 -5.74
CA SER A 174 -3.46 9.75 -4.82
C SER A 174 -3.03 9.72 -3.34
N CYS A 175 -1.82 9.23 -3.04
CA CYS A 175 -1.26 9.29 -1.68
C CYS A 175 -0.83 10.72 -1.31
N GLU A 176 -0.18 11.44 -2.25
CA GLU A 176 0.24 12.83 -2.04
C GLU A 176 -0.96 13.75 -1.79
N VAL A 177 -2.06 13.59 -2.56
CA VAL A 177 -3.31 14.34 -2.36
C VAL A 177 -3.95 14.04 -0.99
N ALA A 178 -3.91 12.79 -0.51
CA ALA A 178 -4.35 12.43 0.85
C ALA A 178 -3.37 12.86 1.98
N GLY A 179 -2.28 13.55 1.62
CA GLY A 179 -1.23 13.98 2.54
C GLY A 179 -0.49 12.82 3.20
N LEU A 180 -0.10 11.81 2.41
CA LEU A 180 0.57 10.58 2.85
C LEU A 180 1.89 10.36 2.09
N ASN A 181 2.95 10.07 2.83
CA ASN A 181 4.25 9.70 2.27
C ASN A 181 4.25 8.23 1.86
N CYS A 182 4.12 7.94 0.55
CA CYS A 182 4.10 6.58 0.05
C CYS A 182 5.52 5.98 -0.09
N MET A 183 5.99 5.37 0.99
CA MET A 183 7.32 4.74 1.11
C MET A 183 7.56 3.66 0.05
N LYS A 184 6.52 2.90 -0.30
CA LYS A 184 6.56 1.93 -1.40
C LYS A 184 5.17 1.63 -1.96
N VAL A 185 5.08 1.54 -3.30
CA VAL A 185 3.98 0.86 -4.00
C VAL A 185 4.41 -0.58 -4.24
N MET A 186 3.68 -1.53 -3.66
CA MET A 186 4.05 -2.95 -3.62
C MET A 186 3.07 -3.80 -4.43
N ASN A 187 3.53 -4.87 -5.08
CA ASN A 187 2.64 -5.83 -5.72
C ASN A 187 1.85 -6.61 -4.65
N ASP A 188 0.56 -6.79 -4.87
CA ASP A 188 -0.35 -7.53 -3.99
C ASP A 188 0.09 -8.98 -3.71
N SER A 189 0.53 -9.68 -4.76
CA SER A 189 1.13 -11.02 -4.67
C SER A 189 2.39 -11.02 -3.80
N THR A 190 3.32 -10.08 -4.01
CA THR A 190 4.57 -9.96 -3.25
C THR A 190 4.32 -9.58 -1.79
N ALA A 191 3.28 -8.80 -1.49
CA ALA A 191 2.90 -8.47 -0.12
C ALA A 191 2.39 -9.71 0.63
N ALA A 192 1.51 -10.51 0.03
CA ALA A 192 1.11 -11.80 0.60
C ALA A 192 2.30 -12.75 0.77
N ALA A 193 3.23 -12.77 -0.20
CA ALA A 193 4.46 -13.56 -0.13
C ALA A 193 5.39 -13.12 1.02
N LEU A 194 5.53 -11.82 1.29
CA LEU A 194 6.26 -11.34 2.48
C LEU A 194 5.60 -11.80 3.78
N GLY A 195 4.27 -11.73 3.85
CA GLY A 195 3.48 -12.23 4.97
C GLY A 195 3.64 -13.74 5.21
N TYR A 196 3.98 -14.52 4.19
CA TYR A 196 4.38 -15.92 4.34
C TYR A 196 5.84 -16.06 4.80
N GLY A 197 6.77 -15.44 4.06
CA GLY A 197 8.20 -15.67 4.21
C GLY A 197 8.77 -15.25 5.57
N ILE A 198 8.32 -14.14 6.13
CA ILE A 198 8.95 -13.59 7.34
C ILE A 198 8.66 -14.42 8.61
N TYR A 199 7.49 -15.08 8.67
CA TYR A 199 7.06 -15.89 9.82
C TYR A 199 7.41 -17.37 9.69
N LYS A 200 7.69 -17.87 8.48
CA LYS A 200 8.11 -19.26 8.27
C LYS A 200 9.52 -19.49 8.86
N GLN A 201 9.65 -20.57 9.63
CA GLN A 201 10.90 -20.96 10.29
C GLN A 201 11.63 -22.08 9.52
N ASP A 202 10.86 -22.88 8.77
CA ASP A 202 11.23 -24.00 7.91
C ASP A 202 11.73 -23.56 6.51
N LEU A 203 12.40 -22.40 6.43
CA LEU A 203 12.95 -21.87 5.18
C LEU A 203 14.46 -22.17 5.06
N PRO A 204 14.92 -22.60 3.87
CA PRO A 204 16.30 -22.99 3.63
C PRO A 204 17.29 -21.81 3.77
N ALA A 205 18.53 -22.12 4.08
CA ALA A 205 19.64 -21.17 4.07
C ALA A 205 19.93 -20.68 2.64
N GLU A 206 20.52 -19.49 2.49
CA GLU A 206 20.74 -18.88 1.17
C GLU A 206 21.65 -19.69 0.21
N THR A 207 22.40 -20.66 0.75
CA THR A 207 23.27 -21.61 0.05
C THR A 207 22.55 -22.86 -0.45
N GLU A 208 21.29 -23.08 -0.06
CA GLU A 208 20.50 -24.28 -0.35
C GLU A 208 19.47 -24.04 -1.47
N LYS A 209 18.88 -25.11 -2.04
CA LYS A 209 17.79 -24.97 -3.02
C LYS A 209 16.61 -24.25 -2.35
N ALA A 210 16.14 -23.16 -2.96
CA ALA A 210 15.05 -22.35 -2.44
C ALA A 210 13.76 -23.18 -2.27
N LYS A 211 12.98 -22.86 -1.22
CA LYS A 211 11.65 -23.44 -1.03
C LYS A 211 10.67 -22.65 -1.88
N ASN A 212 10.26 -23.21 -3.01
CA ASN A 212 9.34 -22.54 -3.92
C ASN A 212 7.89 -22.72 -3.43
N VAL A 213 7.19 -21.62 -3.18
CA VAL A 213 5.78 -21.64 -2.81
C VAL A 213 5.03 -20.83 -3.86
N ALA A 214 4.22 -21.54 -4.66
CA ALA A 214 3.95 -21.16 -6.04
C ALA A 214 5.26 -20.73 -6.75
N ILE A 215 5.23 -19.64 -7.51
CA ILE A 215 6.35 -19.07 -8.27
C ILE A 215 7.31 -18.18 -7.45
N VAL A 216 7.22 -18.20 -6.12
CA VAL A 216 8.09 -17.40 -5.25
C VAL A 216 9.11 -18.31 -4.58
N ALA A 217 10.39 -18.06 -4.86
CA ALA A 217 11.51 -18.74 -4.23
C ALA A 217 11.79 -18.10 -2.86
N PHE A 218 11.67 -18.90 -1.80
CA PHE A 218 11.96 -18.47 -0.42
C PHE A 218 13.25 -19.07 0.14
N HIS A 219 13.98 -18.21 0.85
CA HIS A 219 15.07 -18.53 1.76
C HIS A 219 14.83 -17.81 3.10
N LYS A 220 15.55 -18.21 4.16
CA LYS A 220 15.39 -17.72 5.54
C LYS A 220 15.42 -16.19 5.73
N THR A 221 16.03 -15.47 4.81
CA THR A 221 16.33 -14.02 4.84
C THR A 221 15.91 -13.28 3.57
N LYS A 222 15.32 -13.96 2.58
CA LYS A 222 14.95 -13.34 1.31
C LYS A 222 13.80 -14.06 0.59
N LEU A 223 13.01 -13.30 -0.15
CA LEU A 223 12.13 -13.83 -1.20
C LEU A 223 12.54 -13.31 -2.57
N LYS A 224 12.27 -14.11 -3.60
CA LYS A 224 12.38 -13.73 -5.01
C LYS A 224 11.15 -14.19 -5.78
N VAL A 225 10.44 -13.25 -6.39
CA VAL A 225 9.39 -13.53 -7.39
C VAL A 225 10.09 -14.01 -8.68
N LEU A 226 9.69 -15.17 -9.21
CA LEU A 226 10.31 -15.75 -10.42
C LEU A 226 9.56 -15.38 -11.71
N ALA A 227 8.23 -15.30 -11.64
CA ALA A 227 7.32 -14.93 -12.72
C ALA A 227 6.02 -14.35 -12.13
N THR A 228 5.14 -13.82 -12.97
CA THR A 228 3.79 -13.35 -12.59
C THR A 228 2.83 -13.53 -13.78
N ASN A 229 1.59 -13.96 -13.55
CA ASN A 229 0.53 -13.97 -14.57
C ASN A 229 -0.81 -13.54 -13.96
N PHE A 230 -1.71 -13.00 -14.78
CA PHE A 230 -2.94 -12.35 -14.32
C PHE A 230 -3.97 -12.23 -15.45
N ASP A 231 -5.23 -12.02 -15.08
CA ASP A 231 -6.31 -11.60 -15.96
C ASP A 231 -7.04 -10.43 -15.28
N PRO A 232 -6.91 -9.18 -15.78
CA PRO A 232 -7.50 -7.99 -15.15
C PRO A 232 -9.04 -7.97 -15.11
N CYS A 233 -9.69 -8.90 -15.81
CA CYS A 233 -11.15 -9.05 -15.91
C CYS A 233 -11.64 -10.35 -15.24
N LEU A 234 -10.90 -10.86 -14.25
CA LEU A 234 -11.17 -12.15 -13.59
C LEU A 234 -11.10 -12.04 -12.06
N GLY A 235 -12.25 -12.10 -11.41
CA GLY A 235 -12.32 -12.10 -9.95
C GLY A 235 -13.74 -12.27 -9.41
N GLY A 236 -13.90 -12.06 -8.10
CA GLY A 236 -15.15 -12.34 -7.39
C GLY A 236 -16.40 -11.69 -8.00
N ARG A 237 -16.29 -10.46 -8.53
CA ARG A 237 -17.38 -9.72 -9.19
C ARG A 237 -17.91 -10.44 -10.44
N ASN A 238 -17.07 -11.16 -11.17
CA ASN A 238 -17.50 -11.86 -12.39
C ASN A 238 -18.40 -13.06 -12.05
N PHE A 239 -18.09 -13.80 -10.98
CA PHE A 239 -18.98 -14.84 -10.44
C PHE A 239 -20.29 -14.26 -9.90
N ASP A 240 -20.23 -13.10 -9.22
CA ASP A 240 -21.45 -12.41 -8.74
C ASP A 240 -22.33 -11.95 -9.90
N LYS A 241 -21.71 -11.45 -10.98
CA LYS A 241 -22.41 -11.05 -12.21
C LYS A 241 -23.09 -12.24 -12.89
N ILE A 242 -22.43 -13.39 -13.04
CA ILE A 242 -23.03 -14.59 -13.65
C ILE A 242 -24.32 -15.01 -12.91
N LEU A 243 -24.29 -15.01 -11.57
CA LEU A 243 -25.48 -15.28 -10.76
C LEU A 243 -26.57 -14.21 -10.94
N ALA A 244 -26.20 -12.93 -10.92
CA ALA A 244 -27.16 -11.83 -11.07
C ALA A 244 -27.77 -11.77 -12.47
N ASP A 245 -27.02 -12.08 -13.52
CA ASP A 245 -27.49 -12.11 -14.90
C ASP A 245 -28.43 -13.32 -15.13
N TYR A 246 -28.12 -14.48 -14.55
CA TYR A 246 -29.02 -15.65 -14.51
C TYR A 246 -30.36 -15.32 -13.85
N PHE A 247 -30.33 -14.82 -12.61
CA PHE A 247 -31.56 -14.50 -11.87
C PHE A 247 -32.33 -13.31 -12.48
N GLN A 248 -31.64 -12.35 -13.12
CA GLN A 248 -32.31 -11.29 -13.84
C GLN A 248 -33.14 -11.82 -15.03
N GLN A 249 -32.63 -12.81 -15.77
CA GLN A 249 -33.39 -13.43 -16.86
C GLN A 249 -34.53 -14.30 -16.33
N ASP A 250 -34.28 -15.13 -15.32
CA ASP A 250 -35.30 -15.96 -14.65
C ASP A 250 -36.44 -15.11 -14.06
N PHE A 251 -36.15 -14.01 -13.36
CA PHE A 251 -37.18 -13.14 -12.80
C PHE A 251 -37.95 -12.34 -13.87
N LYS A 252 -37.29 -12.02 -14.99
CA LYS A 252 -37.91 -11.41 -16.17
C LYS A 252 -38.85 -12.38 -16.90
N GLU A 253 -38.55 -13.68 -16.86
CA GLU A 253 -39.42 -14.73 -17.40
C GLU A 253 -40.57 -15.07 -16.44
N ARG A 254 -40.32 -15.30 -15.15
CA ARG A 254 -41.34 -15.73 -14.18
C ARG A 254 -42.21 -14.59 -13.62
N TYR A 255 -41.61 -13.48 -13.18
CA TYR A 255 -42.30 -12.39 -12.48
C TYR A 255 -42.54 -11.14 -13.35
N LYS A 256 -41.99 -11.15 -14.58
CA LYS A 256 -42.02 -10.04 -15.57
C LYS A 256 -41.37 -8.74 -15.09
N VAL A 257 -40.43 -8.83 -14.14
CA VAL A 257 -39.62 -7.70 -13.64
C VAL A 257 -38.22 -7.74 -14.25
N ASP A 258 -37.65 -6.59 -14.62
CA ASP A 258 -36.36 -6.51 -15.30
C ASP A 258 -35.36 -5.66 -14.51
N ALA A 259 -34.53 -6.32 -13.71
CA ALA A 259 -33.53 -5.67 -12.86
C ALA A 259 -32.59 -4.73 -13.65
N GLY A 260 -32.34 -5.01 -14.93
CA GLY A 260 -31.51 -4.17 -15.79
C GLY A 260 -32.11 -2.78 -16.08
N LYS A 261 -33.41 -2.59 -15.80
CA LYS A 261 -34.10 -1.29 -15.89
C LYS A 261 -34.12 -0.53 -14.56
N ASN A 262 -34.06 -1.22 -13.42
CA ASN A 262 -34.09 -0.61 -12.09
C ASN A 262 -32.82 -0.96 -11.30
N MET A 263 -31.91 0.01 -11.24
CA MET A 263 -30.64 -0.11 -10.54
C MET A 263 -30.76 -0.45 -9.04
N LYS A 264 -31.81 0.00 -8.34
CA LYS A 264 -32.04 -0.37 -6.93
C LYS A 264 -32.33 -1.86 -6.80
N ALA A 265 -33.09 -2.42 -7.74
CA ALA A 265 -33.34 -3.86 -7.85
C ALA A 265 -32.07 -4.63 -8.26
N ARG A 266 -31.30 -4.14 -9.25
CA ARG A 266 -30.02 -4.75 -9.66
C ARG A 266 -29.01 -4.80 -8.51
N LEU A 267 -28.86 -3.73 -7.74
CA LEU A 267 -27.94 -3.67 -6.60
C LEU A 267 -28.36 -4.62 -5.47
N ARG A 268 -29.66 -4.73 -5.18
CA ARG A 268 -30.22 -5.74 -4.27
C ARG A 268 -29.89 -7.16 -4.77
N LEU A 269 -30.13 -7.44 -6.05
CA LEU A 269 -29.84 -8.72 -6.68
C LEU A 269 -28.36 -9.09 -6.58
N GLU A 270 -27.44 -8.21 -6.97
CA GLU A 270 -26.00 -8.46 -6.89
C GLU A 270 -25.50 -8.67 -5.46
N THR A 271 -26.10 -7.98 -4.48
CA THR A 271 -25.77 -8.15 -3.05
C THR A 271 -26.21 -9.52 -2.55
N GLU A 272 -27.41 -9.95 -2.93
CA GLU A 272 -27.93 -11.29 -2.59
C GLU A 272 -27.22 -12.41 -3.36
N CYS A 273 -26.80 -12.19 -4.60
CA CYS A 273 -25.95 -13.11 -5.34
C CYS A 273 -24.55 -13.25 -4.70
N GLU A 274 -23.95 -12.18 -4.17
CA GLU A 274 -22.70 -12.28 -3.39
C GLU A 274 -22.91 -13.08 -2.08
N ARG A 275 -24.05 -12.89 -1.40
CA ARG A 275 -24.44 -13.68 -0.22
C ARG A 275 -24.63 -15.17 -0.57
N LEU A 276 -25.35 -15.45 -1.65
CA LEU A 276 -25.60 -16.80 -2.17
C LEU A 276 -24.30 -17.52 -2.54
N LYS A 277 -23.38 -16.85 -3.25
CA LYS A 277 -22.05 -17.39 -3.59
C LYS A 277 -21.24 -17.76 -2.35
N LYS A 278 -21.26 -16.92 -1.31
CA LYS A 278 -20.60 -17.22 -0.02
C LYS A 278 -21.22 -18.45 0.65
N LEU A 279 -22.55 -18.57 0.65
CA LEU A 279 -23.26 -19.73 1.22
C LEU A 279 -23.00 -21.04 0.44
N MET A 280 -22.95 -20.99 -0.90
CA MET A 280 -22.61 -22.13 -1.76
C MET A 280 -21.13 -22.56 -1.64
N SER A 281 -20.25 -21.66 -1.20
CA SER A 281 -18.85 -22.02 -0.92
C SER A 281 -18.72 -22.95 0.28
N ALA A 282 -19.66 -22.87 1.25
CA ALA A 282 -19.75 -23.79 2.38
C ALA A 282 -20.64 -25.00 2.06
N ASN A 283 -21.88 -24.77 1.60
CA ASN A 283 -22.92 -25.78 1.45
C ASN A 283 -23.02 -26.31 0.02
N THR A 284 -23.34 -27.60 -0.15
CA THR A 284 -23.60 -28.23 -1.46
C THR A 284 -25.08 -28.22 -1.88
N GLN A 285 -25.99 -28.15 -0.90
CA GLN A 285 -27.44 -28.23 -1.13
C GLN A 285 -27.99 -26.95 -1.81
N SER A 286 -29.16 -27.09 -2.45
CA SER A 286 -29.88 -25.98 -3.10
C SER A 286 -30.33 -24.91 -2.11
N ILE A 287 -29.67 -23.74 -2.13
CA ILE A 287 -29.94 -22.59 -1.26
C ILE A 287 -30.98 -21.68 -1.93
N PRO A 288 -32.00 -21.20 -1.19
CA PRO A 288 -32.94 -20.20 -1.71
C PRO A 288 -32.34 -18.79 -1.72
N ILE A 289 -32.73 -18.01 -2.72
CA ILE A 289 -32.58 -16.55 -2.78
C ILE A 289 -33.99 -15.94 -2.78
N ASN A 290 -34.28 -15.13 -1.76
CA ASN A 290 -35.56 -14.43 -1.60
C ASN A 290 -35.24 -12.93 -1.52
N ILE A 291 -35.93 -12.10 -2.30
CA ILE A 291 -35.77 -10.64 -2.25
C ILE A 291 -37.15 -10.00 -2.20
N GLU A 292 -37.45 -9.37 -1.06
CA GLU A 292 -38.71 -8.71 -0.78
C GLU A 292 -38.78 -7.32 -1.46
N CYS A 293 -39.99 -6.93 -1.88
CA CYS A 293 -40.33 -5.67 -2.56
C CYS A 293 -39.31 -5.32 -3.66
N PHE A 294 -38.99 -6.28 -4.53
CA PHE A 294 -37.87 -6.22 -5.47
C PHE A 294 -38.06 -5.14 -6.53
N MET A 295 -39.19 -5.19 -7.23
CA MET A 295 -39.71 -4.23 -8.20
C MET A 295 -41.23 -4.32 -8.22
N ASP A 296 -41.91 -3.21 -8.47
CA ASP A 296 -43.38 -3.15 -8.66
C ASP A 296 -44.17 -3.85 -7.53
N ASP A 297 -43.68 -3.69 -6.29
CA ASP A 297 -44.16 -4.32 -5.05
C ASP A 297 -44.29 -5.86 -5.10
N LYS A 298 -43.53 -6.51 -5.98
CA LYS A 298 -43.41 -7.97 -6.06
C LYS A 298 -42.18 -8.48 -5.33
N ASP A 299 -42.36 -9.57 -4.59
CA ASP A 299 -41.25 -10.38 -4.10
C ASP A 299 -40.77 -11.35 -5.17
N VAL A 300 -39.47 -11.64 -5.20
CA VAL A 300 -38.87 -12.63 -6.09
C VAL A 300 -38.19 -13.74 -5.29
N THR A 301 -38.44 -14.99 -5.67
CA THR A 301 -37.83 -16.17 -5.04
C THR A 301 -37.21 -17.07 -6.10
N GLY A 302 -36.00 -17.54 -5.86
CA GLY A 302 -35.26 -18.47 -6.69
C GLY A 302 -34.44 -19.45 -5.85
N ARG A 303 -33.74 -20.37 -6.50
CA ARG A 303 -32.80 -21.30 -5.85
C ARG A 303 -31.58 -21.49 -6.73
N MET A 304 -30.45 -21.85 -6.11
CA MET A 304 -29.21 -22.25 -6.79
C MET A 304 -28.53 -23.33 -5.95
N ASP A 305 -27.89 -24.30 -6.60
CA ASP A 305 -26.96 -25.22 -5.94
C ASP A 305 -25.53 -25.04 -6.49
N ARG A 306 -24.56 -25.69 -5.85
CA ARG A 306 -23.15 -25.57 -6.23
C ARG A 306 -22.87 -26.07 -7.64
N THR A 307 -23.52 -27.16 -8.06
CA THR A 307 -23.28 -27.78 -9.37
C THR A 307 -23.73 -26.84 -10.47
N GLN A 308 -24.96 -26.32 -10.38
CA GLN A 308 -25.50 -25.35 -11.33
C GLN A 308 -24.66 -24.06 -11.37
N PHE A 309 -24.18 -23.58 -10.21
CA PHE A 309 -23.29 -22.40 -10.16
C PHE A 309 -21.92 -22.65 -10.82
N GLU A 310 -21.33 -23.84 -10.64
CA GLU A 310 -20.04 -24.19 -11.24
C GLU A 310 -20.16 -24.44 -12.75
N GLU A 311 -21.27 -25.01 -13.22
CA GLU A 311 -21.63 -25.09 -14.65
C GLU A 311 -21.79 -23.69 -15.29
N LEU A 312 -22.60 -22.81 -14.69
CA LEU A 312 -22.76 -21.42 -15.13
C LEU A 312 -21.43 -20.64 -15.13
N SER A 313 -20.50 -21.02 -14.24
CA SER A 313 -19.18 -20.38 -14.10
C SER A 313 -18.07 -21.02 -14.93
N ALA A 314 -18.34 -22.07 -15.71
CA ALA A 314 -17.32 -22.88 -16.39
C ALA A 314 -16.35 -22.06 -17.26
N GLY A 315 -16.84 -21.03 -17.97
CA GLY A 315 -16.01 -20.14 -18.78
C GLY A 315 -15.06 -19.23 -17.97
N LEU A 316 -15.37 -18.93 -16.70
CA LEU A 316 -14.42 -18.27 -15.79
C LEU A 316 -13.41 -19.28 -15.23
N LEU A 317 -13.87 -20.48 -14.87
CA LEU A 317 -13.00 -21.55 -14.36
C LEU A 317 -11.94 -21.95 -15.40
N GLN A 318 -12.31 -22.03 -16.68
CA GLN A 318 -11.37 -22.26 -17.79
C GLN A 318 -10.31 -21.15 -17.90
N ARG A 319 -10.70 -19.87 -17.78
CA ARG A 319 -9.73 -18.75 -17.77
C ARG A 319 -8.76 -18.82 -16.59
N ILE A 320 -9.24 -19.21 -15.40
CA ILE A 320 -8.39 -19.42 -14.22
C ILE A 320 -7.39 -20.56 -14.47
N GLU A 321 -7.83 -21.66 -15.08
CA GLU A 321 -6.96 -22.77 -15.45
C GLU A 321 -5.86 -22.33 -16.45
N THR A 322 -6.21 -21.59 -17.50
CA THR A 322 -5.22 -21.03 -18.45
C THR A 322 -4.23 -20.08 -17.75
N VAL A 323 -4.70 -19.22 -16.85
CA VAL A 323 -3.82 -18.32 -16.07
C VAL A 323 -2.82 -19.14 -15.25
N PHE A 324 -3.24 -20.24 -14.61
CA PHE A 324 -2.35 -21.14 -13.84
C PHE A 324 -1.38 -21.93 -14.71
N GLN A 325 -1.81 -22.43 -15.87
CA GLN A 325 -0.94 -23.15 -16.82
C GLN A 325 0.18 -22.24 -17.34
N THR A 326 -0.20 -21.06 -17.87
CA THR A 326 0.76 -20.07 -18.35
C THR A 326 1.62 -19.48 -17.23
N LEU A 327 1.17 -19.50 -15.97
CA LEU A 327 2.01 -19.14 -14.81
C LEU A 327 3.17 -20.12 -14.60
N LEU A 328 2.91 -21.43 -14.73
CA LEU A 328 3.93 -22.47 -14.62
C LEU A 328 4.92 -22.39 -15.78
N GLU A 329 4.43 -22.25 -17.03
CA GLU A 329 5.25 -22.06 -18.24
C GLU A 329 6.21 -20.87 -18.09
N ASN A 330 5.70 -19.69 -17.68
CA ASN A 330 6.51 -18.49 -17.48
C ASN A 330 7.56 -18.64 -16.38
N SER A 331 7.29 -19.42 -15.34
CA SER A 331 8.24 -19.70 -14.25
C SER A 331 9.39 -20.62 -14.67
N LYS A 332 9.22 -21.38 -15.77
CA LYS A 332 10.14 -22.44 -16.25
C LYS A 332 10.40 -23.55 -15.23
N MET A 333 9.45 -23.79 -14.33
CA MET A 333 9.50 -24.82 -13.30
C MET A 333 8.60 -26.01 -13.65
N SER A 334 8.91 -27.19 -13.09
CA SER A 334 7.96 -28.31 -13.08
C SER A 334 7.01 -28.21 -11.86
N THR A 335 5.95 -29.02 -11.86
CA THR A 335 5.11 -29.20 -10.66
C THR A 335 5.88 -29.86 -9.49
N SER A 336 6.92 -30.65 -9.76
CA SER A 336 7.75 -31.27 -8.73
C SER A 336 8.82 -30.35 -8.12
N ASP A 337 9.02 -29.15 -8.67
CA ASP A 337 9.85 -28.09 -8.06
C ASP A 337 9.09 -27.23 -7.03
N LEU A 338 7.77 -27.43 -6.89
CA LEU A 338 6.90 -26.70 -5.96
C LEU A 338 6.82 -27.42 -4.60
N ALA A 339 6.99 -26.68 -3.51
CA ALA A 339 6.89 -27.22 -2.15
C ALA A 339 5.49 -27.00 -1.52
N ALA A 340 4.76 -25.97 -1.96
CA ALA A 340 3.38 -25.68 -1.57
C ALA A 340 2.74 -24.68 -2.56
N VAL A 341 1.42 -24.56 -2.51
CA VAL A 341 0.67 -23.44 -3.13
C VAL A 341 -0.23 -22.83 -2.07
N GLU A 342 0.00 -21.58 -1.68
CA GLU A 342 -0.87 -20.83 -0.75
C GLU A 342 -1.92 -20.05 -1.54
N ILE A 343 -3.18 -20.09 -1.10
CA ILE A 343 -4.29 -19.33 -1.72
C ILE A 343 -4.74 -18.15 -0.85
N VAL A 344 -4.94 -17.00 -1.48
CA VAL A 344 -5.35 -15.74 -0.84
C VAL A 344 -6.48 -15.06 -1.63
N GLY A 345 -7.08 -14.02 -1.03
CA GLY A 345 -8.22 -13.28 -1.58
C GLY A 345 -9.54 -14.05 -1.42
N GLY A 346 -10.59 -13.38 -0.94
CA GLY A 346 -11.80 -14.03 -0.46
C GLY A 346 -12.60 -14.90 -1.47
N SER A 347 -12.29 -14.83 -2.77
CA SER A 347 -12.91 -15.69 -3.81
C SER A 347 -12.21 -17.04 -4.01
N SER A 348 -10.98 -17.22 -3.51
CA SER A 348 -10.29 -18.54 -3.51
C SER A 348 -10.97 -19.57 -2.60
N ARG A 349 -11.94 -19.14 -1.79
CA ARG A 349 -12.80 -20.00 -0.96
C ARG A 349 -13.81 -20.82 -1.76
N VAL A 350 -14.06 -20.50 -3.03
CA VAL A 350 -14.96 -21.28 -3.91
C VAL A 350 -14.32 -22.65 -4.18
N PRO A 351 -14.99 -23.79 -3.89
CA PRO A 351 -14.37 -25.12 -3.92
C PRO A 351 -13.71 -25.51 -5.25
N SER A 352 -14.35 -25.26 -6.39
CA SER A 352 -13.77 -25.50 -7.72
C SER A 352 -12.42 -24.81 -7.96
N ILE A 353 -12.13 -23.67 -7.31
CA ILE A 353 -10.80 -23.02 -7.38
C ILE A 353 -9.73 -23.87 -6.71
N LYS A 354 -10.05 -24.53 -5.59
CA LYS A 354 -9.13 -25.46 -4.93
C LYS A 354 -8.87 -26.70 -5.80
N SER A 355 -9.92 -27.22 -6.41
CA SER A 355 -9.83 -28.34 -7.37
C SER A 355 -8.98 -27.97 -8.59
N LEU A 356 -9.08 -26.74 -9.10
CA LEU A 356 -8.21 -26.25 -10.19
C LEU A 356 -6.74 -26.13 -9.76
N VAL A 357 -6.45 -25.65 -8.55
CA VAL A 357 -5.07 -25.61 -8.03
C VAL A 357 -4.49 -27.02 -7.96
N GLN A 358 -5.24 -27.98 -7.40
CA GLN A 358 -4.79 -29.37 -7.32
C GLN A 358 -4.63 -30.01 -8.71
N LYS A 359 -5.53 -29.72 -9.65
CA LYS A 359 -5.49 -30.19 -11.05
C LYS A 359 -4.24 -29.70 -11.81
N VAL A 360 -3.90 -28.41 -11.68
CA VAL A 360 -2.81 -27.80 -12.47
C VAL A 360 -1.44 -27.97 -11.81
N PHE A 361 -1.35 -27.82 -10.49
CA PHE A 361 -0.07 -27.85 -9.76
C PHE A 361 0.24 -29.20 -9.12
N GLY A 362 -0.71 -30.13 -9.05
CA GLY A 362 -0.52 -31.47 -8.44
C GLY A 362 -0.45 -31.46 -6.90
N ILE A 363 -0.65 -30.31 -6.26
CA ILE A 363 -0.47 -30.08 -4.82
C ILE A 363 -1.78 -29.51 -4.24
N GLU A 364 -2.17 -29.97 -3.04
CA GLU A 364 -3.33 -29.43 -2.35
C GLU A 364 -3.10 -27.98 -1.89
N PRO A 365 -4.02 -27.03 -2.15
CA PRO A 365 -3.85 -25.63 -1.76
C PRO A 365 -3.82 -25.44 -0.25
N SER A 366 -2.67 -24.94 0.23
CA SER A 366 -2.48 -24.51 1.60
C SER A 366 -3.22 -23.19 1.89
N THR A 367 -3.63 -23.03 3.14
CA THR A 367 -4.36 -21.85 3.65
C THR A 367 -3.76 -21.39 4.99
N THR A 368 -2.43 -21.37 5.08
CA THR A 368 -1.75 -20.93 6.32
C THR A 368 -1.78 -19.41 6.49
N LEU A 369 -2.00 -18.68 5.39
CA LEU A 369 -2.29 -17.25 5.39
C LEU A 369 -3.79 -16.97 5.60
N ASN A 370 -4.12 -15.94 6.37
CA ASN A 370 -5.47 -15.39 6.38
C ASN A 370 -5.76 -14.70 5.03
N ALA A 371 -6.60 -15.35 4.21
CA ALA A 371 -6.88 -14.95 2.83
C ALA A 371 -7.40 -13.51 2.65
N ASP A 372 -8.03 -12.89 3.66
CA ASP A 372 -8.51 -11.50 3.57
C ASP A 372 -7.48 -10.48 4.08
N GLU A 373 -6.52 -10.89 4.90
CA GLU A 373 -5.57 -9.99 5.58
C GLU A 373 -4.14 -10.07 5.04
N ALA A 374 -3.77 -11.16 4.36
CA ALA A 374 -2.39 -11.47 3.98
C ALA A 374 -1.66 -10.30 3.28
N VAL A 375 -2.32 -9.66 2.32
CA VAL A 375 -1.75 -8.54 1.54
C VAL A 375 -1.48 -7.33 2.44
N ALA A 376 -2.44 -6.95 3.30
CA ALA A 376 -2.31 -5.80 4.19
C ALA A 376 -1.35 -6.04 5.35
N ARG A 377 -1.28 -7.27 5.88
CA ARG A 377 -0.21 -7.69 6.81
C ARG A 377 1.16 -7.58 6.14
N GLY A 378 1.27 -8.00 4.87
CA GLY A 378 2.45 -7.83 4.03
C GLY A 378 2.89 -6.36 3.88
N CYS A 379 1.97 -5.48 3.45
CA CYS A 379 2.24 -4.04 3.38
C CYS A 379 2.67 -3.46 4.74
N SER A 380 2.11 -3.98 5.85
CA SER A 380 2.46 -3.53 7.20
C SER A 380 3.90 -3.86 7.57
N LEU A 381 4.30 -5.11 7.31
CA LEU A 381 5.69 -5.57 7.48
C LEU A 381 6.65 -4.80 6.57
N GLN A 382 6.26 -4.56 5.31
CA GLN A 382 7.08 -3.79 4.37
C GLN A 382 7.28 -2.33 4.83
N ASN A 383 6.27 -1.68 5.42
CA ASN A 383 6.42 -0.33 5.97
C ASN A 383 7.38 -0.32 7.17
N ALA A 384 7.25 -1.32 8.06
CA ALA A 384 8.15 -1.48 9.20
C ALA A 384 9.61 -1.79 8.79
N ILE A 385 9.84 -2.51 7.68
CA ILE A 385 11.17 -2.74 7.10
C ILE A 385 11.77 -1.45 6.50
N LEU A 386 10.95 -0.51 6.03
CA LEU A 386 11.39 0.73 5.39
C LEU A 386 11.58 1.91 6.36
N ASN A 387 10.99 1.84 7.56
CA ASN A 387 11.07 2.90 8.56
C ASN A 387 12.24 2.64 9.54
N PRO A 388 13.24 3.53 9.63
CA PRO A 388 14.44 3.33 10.46
C PRO A 388 14.17 3.33 11.98
N THR A 389 12.96 3.68 12.41
CA THR A 389 12.55 3.69 13.82
C THR A 389 12.29 2.27 14.34
N PHE A 390 11.93 1.31 13.47
CA PHE A 390 11.59 -0.05 13.86
C PHE A 390 12.75 -1.01 13.59
N ARG A 391 13.15 -1.76 14.62
CA ARG A 391 14.03 -2.93 14.45
C ARG A 391 13.18 -4.16 14.16
N VAL A 392 13.09 -4.52 12.90
CA VAL A 392 12.43 -5.74 12.42
C VAL A 392 13.46 -6.76 11.92
N ARG A 393 13.01 -7.98 11.60
CA ARG A 393 13.84 -9.01 11.00
C ARG A 393 14.30 -8.60 9.60
N ASP A 394 15.61 -8.59 9.34
CA ASP A 394 16.16 -8.36 8.01
C ASP A 394 15.58 -9.38 7.02
N PHE A 395 14.85 -8.90 6.01
CA PHE A 395 14.22 -9.73 5.01
C PHE A 395 14.21 -9.04 3.63
N SER A 396 15.05 -9.53 2.71
CA SER A 396 15.20 -8.93 1.37
C SER A 396 14.07 -9.33 0.42
N ILE A 397 13.50 -8.36 -0.27
CA ILE A 397 12.34 -8.55 -1.15
C ILE A 397 12.74 -8.22 -2.60
N ASN A 398 12.97 -9.25 -3.41
CA ASN A 398 13.22 -9.11 -4.84
C ASN A 398 11.93 -9.36 -5.62
N ASP A 399 11.31 -8.28 -6.08
CA ASP A 399 10.10 -8.34 -6.91
C ASP A 399 10.48 -8.43 -8.41
N ALA A 400 9.51 -8.67 -9.28
CA ALA A 400 9.70 -8.82 -10.72
C ALA A 400 8.91 -7.77 -11.52
N GLN A 401 9.49 -7.23 -12.60
CA GLN A 401 8.78 -6.35 -13.53
C GLN A 401 7.93 -7.21 -14.50
N PRO A 402 6.58 -7.17 -14.47
CA PRO A 402 5.73 -8.00 -15.34
C PRO A 402 5.83 -7.71 -16.86
N TYR A 403 6.43 -6.59 -17.28
CA TYR A 403 6.46 -6.14 -18.68
C TYR A 403 7.89 -5.88 -19.18
N SER A 404 8.18 -6.25 -20.43
CA SER A 404 9.44 -5.88 -21.08
C SER A 404 9.45 -4.39 -21.46
N ILE A 405 10.57 -3.71 -21.21
CA ILE A 405 10.77 -2.28 -21.47
C ILE A 405 11.95 -2.06 -22.44
N THR A 406 11.64 -1.43 -23.57
CA THR A 406 12.60 -0.95 -24.57
C THR A 406 12.82 0.55 -24.41
N LEU A 407 14.09 0.96 -24.50
CA LEU A 407 14.46 2.36 -24.64
C LEU A 407 14.83 2.63 -26.11
N SER A 408 14.34 3.74 -26.64
CA SER A 408 14.64 4.22 -28.00
C SER A 408 15.24 5.62 -27.96
N TRP A 409 16.02 5.97 -28.98
CA TRP A 409 16.75 7.25 -29.06
C TRP A 409 16.92 7.71 -30.51
N GLN A 410 17.19 9.00 -30.67
CA GLN A 410 17.62 9.56 -31.95
C GLN A 410 18.99 8.97 -32.34
N ALA A 411 19.03 8.21 -33.44
CA ALA A 411 20.26 7.69 -34.02
C ALA A 411 21.03 8.78 -34.77
N THR A 412 22.35 8.70 -34.76
CA THR A 412 23.26 9.67 -35.41
C THR A 412 24.11 9.06 -36.53
N MET A 413 24.33 7.74 -36.50
CA MET A 413 24.96 6.88 -37.52
C MET A 413 24.28 5.49 -37.46
N GLU A 414 24.82 4.49 -38.16
CA GLU A 414 24.27 3.13 -38.40
C GLU A 414 24.15 2.21 -37.15
N GLU A 415 23.99 2.76 -35.95
CA GLU A 415 23.68 2.00 -34.72
C GLU A 415 22.17 1.77 -34.56
N ASP A 416 21.79 0.67 -33.88
CA ASP A 416 20.40 0.42 -33.50
C ASP A 416 19.81 1.60 -32.71
N SER A 417 18.64 2.07 -33.15
CA SER A 417 17.93 3.20 -32.53
C SER A 417 17.11 2.81 -31.29
N SER A 418 17.13 1.53 -30.89
CA SER A 418 16.41 1.03 -29.72
C SER A 418 17.03 -0.24 -29.14
N MET A 419 16.93 -0.42 -27.83
CA MET A 419 17.42 -1.59 -27.09
C MET A 419 16.44 -2.01 -25.99
N GLU A 420 16.16 -3.31 -25.88
CA GLU A 420 15.43 -3.85 -24.73
C GLU A 420 16.31 -3.82 -23.48
N LEU A 421 15.89 -3.08 -22.45
CA LEU A 421 16.70 -2.84 -21.25
C LEU A 421 16.26 -3.69 -20.06
N PHE A 422 14.96 -3.92 -19.90
CA PHE A 422 14.41 -4.70 -18.80
C PHE A 422 13.46 -5.75 -19.38
N PRO A 423 13.91 -7.00 -19.57
CA PRO A 423 13.06 -8.08 -20.05
C PRO A 423 11.92 -8.44 -19.09
N LYS A 424 10.97 -9.22 -19.59
CA LYS A 424 9.84 -9.72 -18.80
C LYS A 424 10.33 -10.51 -17.57
N TYR A 425 9.74 -10.22 -16.42
CA TYR A 425 10.11 -10.72 -15.08
C TYR A 425 11.54 -10.37 -14.63
N HIS A 426 12.18 -9.34 -15.20
CA HIS A 426 13.46 -8.86 -14.68
C HIS A 426 13.29 -8.39 -13.22
N MET A 427 14.23 -8.77 -12.35
CA MET A 427 14.23 -8.39 -10.93
C MET A 427 14.28 -6.88 -10.75
N ILE A 428 13.54 -6.35 -9.77
CA ILE A 428 13.52 -4.93 -9.39
C ILE A 428 13.81 -4.75 -7.89
N PRO A 429 14.45 -3.63 -7.48
CA PRO A 429 14.92 -2.51 -8.30
C PRO A 429 16.21 -2.80 -9.07
N MET A 430 16.32 -2.31 -10.31
CA MET A 430 17.53 -2.48 -11.14
C MET A 430 17.91 -1.18 -11.86
N SER A 431 19.22 -0.88 -11.93
CA SER A 431 19.78 0.20 -12.75
C SER A 431 20.67 -0.35 -13.87
N LYS A 432 20.58 0.22 -15.07
CA LYS A 432 21.55 0.02 -16.16
C LYS A 432 22.18 1.35 -16.55
N VAL A 433 23.45 1.33 -16.96
CA VAL A 433 24.18 2.51 -17.45
C VAL A 433 24.47 2.31 -18.92
N LEU A 434 23.90 3.19 -19.75
CA LEU A 434 24.19 3.27 -21.18
C LEU A 434 25.25 4.35 -21.42
N THR A 435 26.05 4.19 -22.47
CA THR A 435 27.04 5.19 -22.91
C THR A 435 26.68 5.61 -24.32
N PHE A 436 26.40 6.90 -24.50
CA PHE A 436 26.12 7.50 -25.79
C PHE A 436 27.25 8.46 -26.16
N TYR A 437 27.55 8.52 -27.46
CA TYR A 437 28.44 9.51 -28.04
C TYR A 437 27.56 10.50 -28.81
N ARG A 438 27.46 11.75 -28.31
CA ARG A 438 26.52 12.75 -28.85
C ARG A 438 27.15 14.14 -28.87
N THR A 439 26.75 14.93 -29.86
CA THR A 439 27.24 16.29 -30.10
C THR A 439 26.26 17.37 -29.69
N GLU A 440 25.00 16.99 -29.45
CA GLU A 440 23.85 17.87 -29.25
C GLU A 440 22.87 17.23 -28.24
N PRO A 441 21.98 18.01 -27.60
CA PRO A 441 20.86 17.51 -26.80
C PRO A 441 20.04 16.45 -27.54
N PHE A 442 19.68 15.36 -26.86
CA PHE A 442 18.96 14.24 -27.48
C PHE A 442 17.84 13.70 -26.59
N GLN A 443 16.81 13.16 -27.23
CA GLN A 443 15.66 12.56 -26.56
C GLN A 443 15.84 11.03 -26.43
N LEU A 444 15.56 10.52 -25.23
CA LEU A 444 15.28 9.12 -24.95
C LEU A 444 13.77 8.91 -24.84
N GLU A 445 13.23 7.80 -25.35
CA GLU A 445 11.82 7.45 -25.22
C GLU A 445 11.67 5.99 -24.78
N ALA A 446 11.01 5.78 -23.64
CA ALA A 446 10.80 4.47 -23.03
C ALA A 446 9.39 3.94 -23.37
N LYS A 447 9.31 2.69 -23.83
CA LYS A 447 8.07 2.03 -24.23
C LYS A 447 8.07 0.57 -23.77
N TYR A 448 6.88 0.01 -23.57
CA TYR A 448 6.75 -1.44 -23.43
C TYR A 448 7.02 -2.14 -24.77
N THR A 449 7.79 -3.22 -24.74
CA THR A 449 8.31 -3.89 -25.94
C THR A 449 7.23 -4.65 -26.72
N HIS A 450 6.23 -5.20 -26.03
CA HIS A 450 5.15 -5.96 -26.65
C HIS A 450 3.79 -5.37 -26.28
N LYS A 451 3.02 -4.91 -27.27
CA LYS A 451 1.71 -4.28 -27.04
C LYS A 451 0.67 -5.24 -26.44
N ASN A 452 0.74 -6.52 -26.77
CA ASN A 452 -0.25 -7.52 -26.35
C ASN A 452 -0.06 -7.98 -24.89
N ASP A 453 1.12 -7.76 -24.32
CA ASP A 453 1.45 -8.17 -22.95
C ASP A 453 0.91 -7.22 -21.88
N VAL A 454 0.60 -5.97 -22.25
CA VAL A 454 0.31 -4.89 -21.31
C VAL A 454 -1.18 -4.55 -21.35
N PRO A 455 -1.88 -4.44 -20.20
CA PRO A 455 -3.33 -4.23 -20.15
C PRO A 455 -3.77 -2.78 -20.41
N ILE A 456 -3.03 -2.00 -21.22
CA ILE A 456 -3.38 -0.63 -21.65
C ILE A 456 -3.12 -0.44 -23.16
N PRO A 457 -3.91 0.38 -23.88
CA PRO A 457 -3.78 0.55 -25.33
C PRO A 457 -2.57 1.40 -25.77
N ASP A 458 -2.02 2.20 -24.85
CA ASP A 458 -0.90 3.13 -25.05
C ASP A 458 0.36 2.53 -24.42
N THR A 459 1.39 2.25 -25.24
CA THR A 459 2.62 1.58 -24.77
C THR A 459 3.72 2.55 -24.32
N ASN A 460 3.46 3.86 -24.32
CA ASN A 460 4.44 4.88 -23.97
C ASN A 460 4.57 5.06 -22.45
N ILE A 461 5.79 4.99 -21.94
CA ILE A 461 6.09 5.18 -20.51
C ILE A 461 6.53 6.64 -20.26
N GLY A 462 7.26 7.23 -21.20
CA GLY A 462 7.70 8.62 -21.11
C GLY A 462 8.90 8.94 -21.99
N LYS A 463 9.09 10.24 -22.22
CA LYS A 463 10.23 10.82 -22.94
C LYS A 463 11.14 11.55 -21.95
N PHE A 464 12.45 11.48 -22.18
CA PHE A 464 13.45 12.08 -21.31
C PHE A 464 14.47 12.81 -22.18
N GLN A 465 14.47 14.14 -22.10
CA GLN A 465 15.40 14.99 -22.85
C GLN A 465 16.66 15.22 -22.02
N VAL A 466 17.83 14.89 -22.58
CA VAL A 466 19.14 15.23 -21.99
C VAL A 466 19.62 16.52 -22.64
N SER A 467 19.82 17.59 -21.86
CA SER A 467 20.21 18.91 -22.36
C SER A 467 21.57 19.38 -21.83
N LYS A 468 22.06 20.53 -22.34
CA LYS A 468 23.38 21.11 -22.04
C LYS A 468 24.58 20.17 -22.31
N ILE A 469 24.54 19.43 -23.42
CA ILE A 469 25.68 18.65 -23.90
C ILE A 469 26.67 19.60 -24.59
N GLU A 470 27.77 19.90 -23.90
CA GLU A 470 28.91 20.64 -24.45
C GLU A 470 29.97 19.67 -24.98
N LYS A 471 30.66 20.04 -26.07
CA LYS A 471 31.72 19.22 -26.66
C LYS A 471 33.04 19.41 -25.88
N PRO A 472 33.72 18.33 -25.44
CA PRO A 472 35.10 18.42 -24.96
C PRO A 472 36.00 18.98 -26.08
N LYS A 473 36.93 19.88 -25.75
CA LYS A 473 37.76 20.58 -26.76
C LYS A 473 38.62 19.66 -27.65
N ASN A 474 38.80 18.39 -27.26
CA ASN A 474 39.69 17.42 -27.89
C ASN A 474 38.96 16.13 -28.35
N GLU A 475 37.61 16.06 -28.30
CA GLU A 475 36.84 14.87 -28.73
C GLU A 475 35.72 15.26 -29.71
N ASP A 476 35.57 14.56 -30.84
CA ASP A 476 34.57 14.88 -31.89
C ASP A 476 33.11 14.82 -31.40
N SER A 477 32.87 14.03 -30.34
CA SER A 477 31.57 13.83 -29.70
C SER A 477 31.73 13.70 -28.20
N ALA A 478 30.72 14.14 -27.45
CA ALA A 478 30.72 14.14 -25.99
C ALA A 478 30.29 12.76 -25.45
N LYS A 479 31.08 12.19 -24.53
CA LYS A 479 30.83 10.86 -23.94
C LYS A 479 29.85 10.92 -22.77
N VAL A 480 28.57 10.78 -23.07
CA VAL A 480 27.45 10.88 -22.10
C VAL A 480 27.07 9.51 -21.56
N LYS A 481 27.21 9.30 -20.26
CA LYS A 481 26.74 8.10 -19.55
C LYS A 481 25.40 8.37 -18.89
N VAL A 482 24.35 7.67 -19.33
CA VAL A 482 22.99 7.79 -18.79
C VAL A 482 22.67 6.56 -17.95
N LYS A 483 22.31 6.78 -16.68
CA LYS A 483 21.84 5.74 -15.77
C LYS A 483 20.31 5.72 -15.79
N VAL A 484 19.73 4.64 -16.30
CA VAL A 484 18.28 4.37 -16.26
C VAL A 484 17.98 3.32 -15.20
N ARG A 485 16.79 3.40 -14.59
CA ARG A 485 16.41 2.56 -13.45
C ARG A 485 14.93 2.22 -13.47
N VAL A 486 14.59 0.96 -13.18
CA VAL A 486 13.29 0.61 -12.60
C VAL A 486 13.45 0.61 -11.08
N ASN A 487 12.68 1.46 -10.41
CA ASN A 487 12.81 1.71 -8.97
C ASN A 487 12.03 0.67 -8.12
N GLN A 488 12.01 0.86 -6.79
CA GLN A 488 11.39 -0.10 -5.86
C GLN A 488 9.86 -0.17 -5.95
N ASN A 489 9.22 0.78 -6.64
CA ASN A 489 7.78 0.83 -6.89
C ASN A 489 7.39 0.17 -8.21
N GLY A 490 8.37 -0.26 -9.03
CA GLY A 490 8.17 -0.74 -10.40
C GLY A 490 8.22 0.34 -11.48
N ILE A 491 8.55 1.59 -11.11
CA ILE A 491 8.48 2.76 -11.99
C ILE A 491 9.83 3.00 -12.69
N PHE A 492 9.79 3.24 -14.01
CA PHE A 492 10.94 3.59 -14.85
C PHE A 492 11.31 5.07 -14.69
N THR A 493 12.62 5.33 -14.57
CA THR A 493 13.20 6.67 -14.43
C THR A 493 14.57 6.75 -15.10
N VAL A 494 14.91 7.92 -15.62
CA VAL A 494 16.29 8.26 -15.97
C VAL A 494 16.89 8.98 -14.76
N ASN A 495 17.83 8.32 -14.08
CA ASN A 495 18.25 8.68 -12.72
C ASN A 495 19.36 9.74 -12.69
N SER A 496 20.22 9.77 -13.72
CA SER A 496 21.33 10.71 -13.87
C SER A 496 21.94 10.59 -15.27
N ALA A 497 22.27 11.71 -15.91
CA ALA A 497 23.08 11.75 -17.13
C ALA A 497 24.40 12.45 -16.79
N THR A 498 25.53 11.88 -17.21
CA THR A 498 26.87 12.36 -16.80
C THR A 498 27.82 12.40 -17.99
N LEU A 499 28.31 13.58 -18.33
CA LEU A 499 29.40 13.76 -19.30
C LEU A 499 30.72 13.34 -18.65
N SER A 500 31.51 12.51 -19.33
CA SER A 500 32.86 12.12 -18.92
C SER A 500 33.90 12.85 -19.78
N GLU A 501 34.61 13.83 -19.23
CA GLU A 501 35.72 14.50 -19.90
C GLU A 501 37.06 13.82 -19.58
N THR A 502 37.86 13.56 -20.61
CA THR A 502 39.23 13.05 -20.48
C THR A 502 40.20 14.23 -20.38
N ILE A 503 40.80 14.47 -19.21
CA ILE A 503 41.89 15.47 -19.10
C ILE A 503 43.23 14.74 -19.22
N GLU A 504 43.98 15.09 -20.26
CA GLU A 504 45.40 14.76 -20.38
C GLU A 504 46.21 15.89 -19.74
N GLN A 505 47.23 15.53 -18.95
CA GLN A 505 48.18 16.50 -18.40
C GLN A 505 49.43 16.51 -19.27
N GLU A 506 49.80 17.68 -19.77
CA GLU A 506 51.16 17.92 -20.27
C GLU A 506 52.11 17.94 -19.05
N GLU A 507 53.14 17.10 -19.09
CA GLU A 507 54.18 17.07 -18.07
C GLU A 507 55.25 18.10 -18.47
N GLN A 508 55.39 19.19 -17.71
CA GLN A 508 56.49 20.13 -17.90
C GLN A 508 57.78 19.54 -17.34
N ASP A 509 58.65 19.07 -18.22
CA ASP A 509 59.99 18.60 -17.88
C ASP A 509 60.80 19.68 -17.16
N THR A 510 61.24 19.37 -15.94
CA THR A 510 62.34 20.05 -15.27
C THR A 510 63.21 19.02 -14.55
N LYS A 511 64.45 18.87 -15.02
CA LYS A 511 65.49 18.03 -14.39
C LYS A 511 66.77 18.84 -14.19
N ALA A 512 67.18 18.89 -12.93
CA ALA A 512 68.55 19.02 -12.42
C ALA A 512 68.49 18.24 -11.06
N GLU A 513 69.32 17.24 -10.78
CA GLU A 513 70.77 17.31 -10.51
C GLU A 513 71.05 18.09 -9.21
N GLU A 514 71.77 17.56 -8.20
CA GLU A 514 72.45 16.24 -8.12
C GLU A 514 72.62 15.67 -6.68
N GLN A 515 73.47 14.66 -6.52
CA GLN A 515 73.47 13.63 -5.46
C GLN A 515 74.29 13.95 -4.19
N SER A 516 73.88 13.39 -3.03
CA SER A 516 74.69 12.64 -2.01
C SER A 516 73.86 12.48 -0.71
N MET A 517 73.59 11.30 -0.15
CA MET A 517 74.47 10.27 0.49
C MET A 517 75.20 10.76 1.76
N ASP A 518 74.79 10.27 2.94
CA ASP A 518 75.38 9.05 3.54
C ASP A 518 74.47 8.42 4.64
N VAL A 519 74.96 7.41 5.38
CA VAL A 519 74.21 6.32 6.07
C VAL A 519 73.97 6.46 7.61
N ASP A 520 73.06 5.63 8.12
CA ASP A 520 72.65 5.38 9.53
C ASP A 520 73.73 5.33 10.63
N ALA A 521 73.32 5.62 11.87
CA ALA A 521 74.00 5.24 13.12
C ALA A 521 73.00 4.97 14.28
N GLU A 522 73.33 4.04 15.19
CA GLU A 522 72.42 3.55 16.24
C GLU A 522 72.55 4.19 17.65
N LYS A 523 71.41 4.27 18.36
CA LYS A 523 71.17 4.07 19.82
C LYS A 523 71.92 4.91 20.91
N LYS A 524 71.08 5.62 21.70
CA LYS A 524 71.15 5.84 23.19
C LYS A 524 72.32 6.72 23.73
N GLN A 525 72.27 7.33 24.94
CA GLN A 525 71.32 7.30 26.08
C GLN A 525 71.38 8.61 26.93
N ALA A 526 70.39 8.81 27.83
CA ALA A 526 70.47 9.50 29.14
C ALA A 526 70.62 11.05 29.26
N GLU A 527 70.19 11.73 30.35
CA GLU A 527 69.13 11.65 31.43
C GLU A 527 69.56 12.69 32.54
N GLU A 528 68.80 13.48 33.32
CA GLU A 528 67.36 13.85 33.49
C GLU A 528 67.23 15.23 34.24
N GLU A 529 66.29 16.11 33.85
CA GLU A 529 65.65 17.17 34.69
C GLU A 529 64.14 17.22 34.31
N GLY A 530 63.12 17.38 35.17
CA GLY A 530 63.03 17.59 36.64
C GLY A 530 62.21 18.86 36.97
N LYS A 531 61.14 18.90 37.79
CA LYS A 531 60.37 17.86 38.52
C LYS A 531 58.96 18.39 38.95
N THR A 532 58.12 17.53 39.55
CA THR A 532 56.75 17.72 40.12
C THR A 532 56.69 18.68 41.36
N PRO A 533 55.52 19.12 41.92
CA PRO A 533 54.42 18.29 42.54
C PRO A 533 52.97 18.89 42.51
N GLU A 534 51.95 18.44 43.26
CA GLU A 534 51.35 17.11 43.56
C GLU A 534 50.11 17.27 44.51
N GLY A 535 49.31 16.22 44.75
CA GLY A 535 48.19 16.18 45.74
C GLY A 535 46.88 15.60 45.17
N GLU A 536 46.62 14.29 45.19
CA GLU A 536 46.23 13.41 46.33
C GLU A 536 44.78 13.57 46.84
N GLN A 537 43.94 12.52 46.73
CA GLN A 537 43.71 11.55 47.82
C GLN A 537 42.69 10.44 47.44
N LYS A 538 42.81 9.29 48.12
CA LYS A 538 41.92 8.11 48.03
C LYS A 538 41.98 7.33 49.37
N PRO A 539 40.91 6.66 49.82
CA PRO A 539 41.02 5.54 50.76
C PRO A 539 40.36 4.24 50.24
N GLU A 540 40.75 3.09 50.80
CA GLU A 540 40.18 1.74 50.53
C GLU A 540 39.63 1.15 51.88
N VAL A 541 39.47 -0.14 52.25
CA VAL A 541 40.03 -1.46 51.83
C VAL A 541 39.09 -2.60 52.30
N ASN A 542 39.41 -3.85 51.92
CA ASN A 542 38.92 -5.16 52.43
C ASN A 542 37.49 -5.63 52.06
N GLY A 543 37.26 -6.93 51.80
CA GLY A 543 38.23 -8.04 51.62
C GLY A 543 37.62 -9.47 51.57
N GLU A 544 38.37 -10.40 50.95
CA GLU A 544 38.29 -11.89 51.05
C GLU A 544 37.00 -12.59 50.50
N THR A 545 36.98 -13.88 50.09
CA THR A 545 37.94 -15.02 50.13
C THR A 545 37.93 -15.84 48.80
N GLU A 546 38.64 -16.99 48.73
CA GLU A 546 39.14 -17.65 47.49
C GLU A 546 38.50 -19.01 47.09
N MET A 547 38.74 -19.45 45.84
CA MET A 547 39.32 -20.75 45.37
C MET A 547 39.06 -20.89 43.84
N GLN A 548 40.00 -21.14 42.90
CA GLN A 548 41.09 -22.14 42.74
C GLN A 548 40.60 -23.58 42.49
N THR A 549 41.21 -24.40 41.60
CA THR A 549 42.37 -24.24 40.68
C THR A 549 41.91 -24.21 39.18
N ASP A 550 42.56 -24.64 38.07
CA ASP A 550 43.84 -25.30 37.75
C ASP A 550 44.29 -25.13 36.27
N GLN A 551 45.40 -25.79 35.85
CA GLN A 551 45.88 -26.00 34.45
C GLN A 551 46.45 -27.44 34.31
N PRO A 552 47.40 -27.81 33.38
CA PRO A 552 47.71 -27.36 32.02
C PRO A 552 47.77 -28.54 30.99
N GLU A 553 48.10 -28.25 29.71
CA GLU A 553 49.31 -28.75 28.99
C GLU A 553 49.20 -28.73 27.44
N THR A 554 50.37 -28.83 26.78
CA THR A 554 50.64 -28.78 25.34
C THR A 554 51.82 -29.73 25.03
N PRO A 555 52.39 -29.78 23.81
CA PRO A 555 51.82 -30.18 22.51
C PRO A 555 52.58 -31.39 21.92
N GLU A 556 52.10 -31.98 20.81
CA GLU A 556 52.94 -32.88 19.99
C GLU A 556 52.96 -32.53 18.49
N LYS A 557 54.13 -32.77 17.89
CA LYS A 557 54.38 -32.81 16.44
C LYS A 557 54.80 -34.23 16.06
N THR A 558 54.51 -34.64 14.82
CA THR A 558 55.37 -35.57 14.07
C THR A 558 55.41 -35.17 12.60
N ASP A 559 56.61 -34.94 12.07
CA ASP A 559 56.89 -34.71 10.65
C ASP A 559 57.17 -36.03 9.91
N ASN A 560 56.96 -36.04 8.58
CA ASN A 560 57.77 -36.69 7.53
C ASN A 560 57.01 -36.54 6.18
N ASP A 561 57.58 -36.03 5.08
CA ASP A 561 58.76 -36.45 4.29
C ASP A 561 58.52 -37.72 3.44
N GLU A 562 58.86 -37.80 2.14
CA GLU A 562 59.46 -36.79 1.23
C GLU A 562 59.24 -37.19 -0.27
N LYS A 563 59.89 -36.45 -1.20
CA LYS A 563 60.10 -36.67 -2.67
C LYS A 563 59.02 -36.11 -3.62
N LYS A 564 59.29 -35.29 -4.65
CA LYS A 564 60.44 -35.07 -5.60
C LYS A 564 60.66 -36.22 -6.60
N GLU A 565 61.07 -36.01 -7.86
CA GLU A 565 61.34 -34.80 -8.70
C GLU A 565 60.99 -35.18 -10.17
N GLU A 566 60.88 -34.26 -11.14
CA GLU A 566 61.98 -33.86 -12.04
C GLU A 566 61.67 -32.57 -12.85
N ASN A 567 62.63 -32.07 -13.64
CA ASN A 567 62.72 -30.67 -14.08
C ASN A 567 63.01 -30.44 -15.59
N ALA A 568 62.59 -29.25 -16.07
CA ALA A 568 63.19 -28.46 -17.18
C ALA A 568 63.09 -29.05 -18.63
N ALA A 569 63.43 -28.35 -19.73
CA ALA A 569 64.03 -27.01 -19.92
C ALA A 569 63.64 -26.34 -21.28
N GLY A 570 63.97 -25.05 -21.45
CA GLY A 570 64.11 -24.35 -22.75
C GLY A 570 62.82 -23.72 -23.32
N ASP A 571 62.52 -22.42 -23.18
CA ASP A 571 63.23 -21.17 -23.53
C ASP A 571 63.19 -20.76 -25.03
N LYS A 572 62.46 -19.66 -25.30
CA LYS A 572 62.87 -18.60 -26.24
C LYS A 572 62.04 -17.32 -26.07
N LYS A 573 62.70 -16.19 -25.88
CA LYS A 573 62.09 -14.84 -25.88
C LYS A 573 61.64 -14.42 -27.29
N SER A 574 60.51 -13.71 -27.37
CA SER A 574 60.33 -12.58 -28.28
C SER A 574 59.37 -11.56 -27.66
N GLU A 575 59.53 -10.28 -28.03
CA GLU A 575 58.97 -9.15 -27.27
C GLU A 575 57.52 -8.83 -27.67
N LYS A 576 56.73 -8.36 -26.70
CA LYS A 576 55.66 -7.38 -26.95
C LYS A 576 55.56 -6.40 -25.79
N LYS A 577 55.57 -5.10 -26.13
CA LYS A 577 55.61 -3.99 -25.17
C LYS A 577 54.36 -3.99 -24.29
N SER A 578 54.54 -3.89 -22.98
CA SER A 578 53.50 -3.45 -22.06
C SER A 578 53.36 -1.93 -22.16
N GLU A 579 52.31 -1.45 -22.82
CA GLU A 579 51.97 -0.02 -22.78
C GLU A 579 51.49 0.36 -21.38
N GLU A 580 52.28 1.18 -20.67
CA GLU A 580 51.84 1.78 -19.40
C GLU A 580 50.69 2.76 -19.67
N LYS A 581 49.46 2.34 -19.37
CA LYS A 581 48.29 3.21 -19.44
C LYS A 581 48.37 4.29 -18.36
N LYS A 582 48.89 5.47 -18.73
CA LYS A 582 48.87 6.70 -17.92
C LYS A 582 47.50 6.87 -17.25
N LYS A 583 47.48 7.12 -15.93
CA LYS A 583 46.25 7.27 -15.13
C LYS A 583 45.50 8.57 -15.45
N LYS A 584 44.79 8.59 -16.58
CA LYS A 584 43.94 9.71 -17.01
C LYS A 584 42.89 10.06 -15.94
N LYS A 585 42.89 11.31 -15.46
CA LYS A 585 41.84 11.82 -14.57
C LYS A 585 40.61 12.15 -15.40
N VAL A 586 39.48 11.50 -15.07
CA VAL A 586 38.19 11.73 -15.73
C VAL A 586 37.37 12.70 -14.90
N LYS A 587 37.10 13.89 -15.44
CA LYS A 587 36.14 14.84 -14.85
C LYS A 587 34.72 14.41 -15.24
N LYS A 588 33.79 14.49 -14.29
CA LYS A 588 32.38 14.21 -14.50
C LYS A 588 31.59 15.50 -14.38
N ILE A 589 30.65 15.71 -15.29
CA ILE A 589 29.69 16.82 -15.25
C ILE A 589 28.30 16.22 -15.31
N ASP A 590 27.46 16.53 -14.31
CA ASP A 590 26.07 16.09 -14.28
C ASP A 590 25.24 16.95 -15.24
N LEU A 591 24.47 16.29 -16.11
CA LEU A 591 23.64 16.93 -17.13
C LEU A 591 22.17 16.98 -16.68
N PRO A 592 21.46 18.09 -16.93
CA PRO A 592 20.02 18.16 -16.68
C PRO A 592 19.24 17.17 -17.54
N ILE A 593 18.20 16.59 -16.94
CA ILE A 593 17.24 15.70 -17.59
C ILE A 593 15.83 16.29 -17.37
N GLU A 594 15.11 16.52 -18.46
CA GLU A 594 13.70 16.90 -18.43
C GLU A 594 12.84 15.67 -18.75
N ALA A 595 11.92 15.32 -17.85
CA ALA A 595 11.09 14.12 -17.94
C ALA A 595 9.65 14.47 -18.34
N PHE A 596 9.26 14.06 -19.55
CA PHE A 596 7.91 14.16 -20.09
C PHE A 596 7.22 12.80 -19.95
N VAL A 597 6.79 12.52 -18.73
CA VAL A 597 5.96 11.36 -18.35
C VAL A 597 4.48 11.78 -18.30
N PRO A 598 3.51 10.88 -18.52
CA PRO A 598 2.07 11.20 -18.51
C PRO A 598 1.51 11.35 -17.06
N GLU A 599 2.22 12.07 -16.21
CA GLU A 599 1.95 12.23 -14.77
C GLU A 599 1.36 13.62 -14.49
N MET A 600 0.52 13.75 -13.46
CA MET A 600 -0.01 15.07 -13.05
C MET A 600 1.13 16.00 -12.63
N SER A 601 1.05 17.28 -13.02
CA SER A 601 2.05 18.27 -12.60
C SER A 601 1.93 18.55 -11.10
N LYS A 602 3.03 18.99 -10.49
CA LYS A 602 3.03 19.43 -9.08
C LYS A 602 2.02 20.55 -8.78
N LYS A 603 1.65 21.35 -9.79
CA LYS A 603 0.60 22.35 -9.63
C LYS A 603 -0.77 21.68 -9.51
N GLU A 604 -1.10 20.76 -10.41
CA GLU A 604 -2.38 20.02 -10.35
C GLU A 604 -2.49 19.21 -9.06
N ILE A 605 -1.41 18.58 -8.60
CA ILE A 605 -1.37 17.87 -7.31
C ILE A 605 -1.64 18.84 -6.15
N ASN A 606 -1.02 20.03 -6.11
CA ASN A 606 -1.31 21.04 -5.09
C ASN A 606 -2.77 21.56 -5.17
N ASP A 607 -3.26 21.85 -6.38
CA ASP A 607 -4.65 22.28 -6.64
C ASP A 607 -5.67 21.20 -6.22
N LEU A 608 -5.27 19.92 -6.14
CA LEU A 608 -6.06 18.80 -5.60
C LEU A 608 -5.90 18.64 -4.07
N VAL A 609 -4.68 18.78 -3.53
CA VAL A 609 -4.41 18.79 -2.08
C VAL A 609 -5.25 19.86 -1.38
N GLU A 610 -5.37 21.06 -1.95
CA GLU A 610 -6.18 22.13 -1.36
C GLU A 610 -7.66 21.74 -1.28
N LYS A 611 -8.22 21.19 -2.36
CA LYS A 611 -9.62 20.73 -2.41
C LYS A 611 -9.89 19.59 -1.43
N GLU A 612 -8.96 18.63 -1.33
CA GLU A 612 -9.06 17.53 -0.36
C GLU A 612 -9.10 18.07 1.08
N ASN A 613 -8.24 19.04 1.42
CA ASN A 613 -8.25 19.69 2.73
C ASN A 613 -9.54 20.50 2.99
N GLN A 614 -10.12 21.15 1.96
CA GLN A 614 -11.42 21.82 2.06
C GLN A 614 -12.55 20.82 2.36
N MET A 615 -12.59 19.67 1.68
CA MET A 615 -13.56 18.60 1.95
C MET A 615 -13.38 17.98 3.34
N ILE A 616 -12.13 17.71 3.77
CA ILE A 616 -11.83 17.23 5.14
C ILE A 616 -12.33 18.22 6.20
N MET A 617 -12.18 19.53 5.96
CA MET A 617 -12.66 20.55 6.89
C MET A 617 -14.18 20.62 6.95
N ALA A 618 -14.88 20.46 5.81
CA ALA A 618 -16.33 20.38 5.77
C ALA A 618 -16.86 19.12 6.52
N ASP A 619 -16.33 17.93 6.20
CA ASP A 619 -16.65 16.66 6.88
C ASP A 619 -16.45 16.77 8.41
N LYS A 620 -15.39 17.46 8.85
CA LYS A 620 -15.09 17.66 10.27
C LYS A 620 -16.08 18.61 10.96
N LEU A 621 -16.43 19.72 10.32
CA LEU A 621 -17.42 20.67 10.84
C LEU A 621 -18.81 20.05 10.93
N GLU A 622 -19.19 19.27 9.91
CA GLU A 622 -20.45 18.51 9.88
C GLU A 622 -20.50 17.44 10.96
N LYS A 623 -19.43 16.64 11.12
CA LYS A 623 -19.37 15.67 12.22
C LYS A 623 -19.49 16.36 13.57
N GLU A 624 -18.82 17.51 13.77
CA GLU A 624 -18.92 18.28 15.01
C GLU A 624 -20.29 18.96 15.23
N ARG A 625 -21.09 19.16 14.18
CA ARG A 625 -22.50 19.58 14.27
C ARG A 625 -23.37 18.41 14.73
N ALA A 626 -23.26 17.26 14.07
CA ALA A 626 -24.01 16.05 14.41
C ALA A 626 -23.68 15.54 15.82
N ASP A 627 -22.39 15.44 16.18
CA ASP A 627 -21.95 15.07 17.53
C ASP A 627 -22.56 16.01 18.60
N ALA A 628 -22.77 17.30 18.28
CA ALA A 628 -23.37 18.26 19.20
C ALA A 628 -24.91 18.12 19.28
N LYS A 629 -25.60 17.81 18.19
CA LYS A 629 -27.04 17.50 18.17
C LYS A 629 -27.33 16.26 19.02
N ASN A 630 -26.60 15.17 18.76
CA ASN A 630 -26.71 13.91 19.50
C ASN A 630 -26.43 14.11 21.01
N ALA A 631 -25.50 15.00 21.38
CA ALA A 631 -25.22 15.32 22.78
C ALA A 631 -26.30 16.15 23.50
N VAL A 632 -27.24 16.78 22.76
CA VAL A 632 -28.48 17.32 23.33
C VAL A 632 -29.49 16.19 23.50
N GLU A 633 -29.70 15.38 22.46
CA GLU A 633 -30.64 14.26 22.43
C GLU A 633 -30.36 13.23 23.55
N GLU A 634 -29.12 12.76 23.67
CA GLU A 634 -28.64 11.87 24.75
C GLU A 634 -28.90 12.48 26.14
N TYR A 635 -28.62 13.77 26.33
CA TYR A 635 -28.82 14.46 27.61
C TYR A 635 -30.31 14.65 27.95
N VAL A 636 -31.17 14.85 26.93
CA VAL A 636 -32.62 14.97 27.11
C VAL A 636 -33.20 13.65 27.61
N TYR A 637 -32.87 12.53 26.95
CA TYR A 637 -33.32 11.20 27.39
C TYR A 637 -32.75 10.83 28.77
N ASP A 638 -31.43 10.92 28.96
CA ASP A 638 -30.75 10.56 30.22
C ASP A 638 -31.29 11.34 31.44
N MET A 639 -31.58 12.63 31.28
CA MET A 639 -32.15 13.43 32.37
C MET A 639 -33.64 13.18 32.59
N ARG A 640 -34.44 13.00 31.52
CA ARG A 640 -35.90 12.76 31.65
C ARG A 640 -36.18 11.48 32.45
N ASP A 641 -35.44 10.42 32.16
CA ASP A 641 -35.59 9.13 32.83
C ASP A 641 -35.11 9.24 34.29
N LYS A 642 -33.94 9.86 34.54
CA LYS A 642 -33.43 10.06 35.92
C LYS A 642 -34.30 10.97 36.78
N LEU A 643 -34.93 12.00 36.23
CA LEU A 643 -35.89 12.86 36.95
C LEU A 643 -37.18 12.13 37.34
N SER A 644 -37.48 11.03 36.66
CA SER A 644 -38.62 10.15 36.93
C SER A 644 -38.27 8.99 37.89
N GLU A 645 -36.98 8.77 38.14
CA GLU A 645 -36.44 7.72 39.01
C GLU A 645 -35.46 8.30 40.05
N ALA A 646 -34.15 8.11 39.85
CA ALA A 646 -33.11 8.32 40.85
C ALA A 646 -33.02 9.76 41.40
N TYR A 647 -33.35 10.77 40.59
CA TYR A 647 -33.30 12.18 40.98
C TYR A 647 -34.60 12.71 41.58
N GLU A 648 -35.69 11.93 41.61
CA GLU A 648 -37.00 12.36 42.12
C GLU A 648 -36.92 13.02 43.52
N PRO A 649 -36.19 12.45 44.51
CA PRO A 649 -36.12 13.02 45.86
C PRO A 649 -35.29 14.32 45.98
N PHE A 650 -34.51 14.67 44.95
CA PHE A 650 -33.48 15.72 44.99
C PHE A 650 -33.89 17.03 44.29
N VAL A 651 -35.10 17.04 43.71
CA VAL A 651 -35.73 18.17 43.04
C VAL A 651 -37.11 18.44 43.67
N LYS A 652 -37.54 19.70 43.72
CA LYS A 652 -38.91 20.04 44.13
C LYS A 652 -39.87 19.72 43.00
N GLU A 653 -41.04 19.18 43.31
CA GLU A 653 -42.08 18.83 42.33
C GLU A 653 -42.35 19.95 41.31
N ALA A 654 -42.62 21.17 41.76
CA ALA A 654 -42.87 22.33 40.90
C ALA A 654 -41.64 22.81 40.09
N ASP A 655 -40.42 22.31 40.37
CA ASP A 655 -39.22 22.57 39.57
C ASP A 655 -38.89 21.37 38.65
N ARG A 656 -39.24 20.14 39.06
CA ARG A 656 -39.24 18.92 38.25
C ARG A 656 -40.18 19.06 37.06
N GLU A 657 -41.42 19.52 37.28
CA GLU A 657 -42.41 19.72 36.21
C GLU A 657 -41.92 20.73 35.16
N LYS A 658 -41.38 21.88 35.60
CA LYS A 658 -40.82 22.90 34.70
C LYS A 658 -39.66 22.35 33.87
N PHE A 659 -38.76 21.60 34.50
CA PHE A 659 -37.58 21.07 33.81
C PHE A 659 -37.94 19.92 32.87
N SER A 660 -38.84 19.01 33.28
CA SER A 660 -39.41 17.98 32.41
C SER A 660 -40.10 18.59 31.18
N LYS A 661 -40.88 19.67 31.37
CA LYS A 661 -41.49 20.43 30.27
C LYS A 661 -40.44 21.03 29.33
N LEU A 662 -39.36 21.60 29.86
CA LEU A 662 -38.26 22.15 29.04
C LEU A 662 -37.47 21.06 28.29
N LEU A 663 -37.37 19.85 28.85
CA LEU A 663 -36.77 18.69 28.19
C LEU A 663 -37.63 18.25 27.01
N SER A 664 -38.96 18.10 27.19
CA SER A 664 -39.89 17.82 26.08
C SER A 664 -39.89 18.93 25.02
N GLU A 665 -39.94 20.21 25.42
CA GLU A 665 -39.81 21.35 24.49
C GLU A 665 -38.47 21.39 23.73
N THR A 666 -37.45 20.66 24.20
CA THR A 666 -36.17 20.51 23.50
C THR A 666 -36.12 19.25 22.64
N GLU A 667 -36.84 18.19 23.03
CA GLU A 667 -37.10 16.98 22.22
C GLU A 667 -37.93 17.34 20.98
N ASP A 668 -39.07 18.02 21.16
CA ASP A 668 -39.93 18.53 20.09
C ASP A 668 -39.14 19.44 19.15
N TRP A 669 -38.37 20.38 19.71
CA TRP A 669 -37.53 21.29 18.93
C TRP A 669 -36.44 20.57 18.12
N LEU A 670 -35.83 19.49 18.62
CA LEU A 670 -34.79 18.74 17.90
C LEU A 670 -35.30 18.06 16.62
N TYR A 671 -36.59 17.72 16.57
CA TYR A 671 -37.24 17.09 15.41
C TYR A 671 -38.04 18.08 14.54
N GLU A 672 -38.18 19.34 14.96
CA GLU A 672 -38.77 20.44 14.18
C GLU A 672 -37.71 21.50 13.79
N GLU A 673 -37.78 22.72 14.35
CA GLU A 673 -36.90 23.86 13.97
C GLU A 673 -35.40 23.62 14.23
N GLY A 674 -35.07 22.64 15.08
CA GLY A 674 -33.72 22.25 15.49
C GLY A 674 -33.06 21.19 14.62
N ASP A 675 -33.73 20.66 13.58
CA ASP A 675 -33.21 19.50 12.83
C ASP A 675 -31.87 19.79 12.12
N ASP A 676 -31.77 20.93 11.43
CA ASP A 676 -30.50 21.49 10.93
C ASP A 676 -30.23 22.88 11.54
N GLN A 677 -29.40 22.90 12.58
CA GLN A 677 -28.91 24.12 13.21
C GLN A 677 -27.40 24.15 13.32
N LYS A 678 -26.85 25.36 13.40
CA LYS A 678 -25.40 25.56 13.59
C LYS A 678 -24.99 24.97 14.93
N LYS A 679 -23.85 24.27 14.96
CA LYS A 679 -23.24 23.62 16.15
C LYS A 679 -23.40 24.42 17.46
N GLN A 680 -23.19 25.73 17.43
CA GLN A 680 -23.29 26.59 18.61
C GLN A 680 -24.69 26.56 19.25
N VAL A 681 -25.77 26.49 18.46
CA VAL A 681 -27.16 26.45 18.96
C VAL A 681 -27.40 25.19 19.80
N TYR A 682 -26.87 24.04 19.38
CA TYR A 682 -26.93 22.80 20.17
C TYR A 682 -26.10 22.92 21.47
N LEU A 683 -24.92 23.54 21.43
CA LEU A 683 -24.11 23.78 22.62
C LEU A 683 -24.79 24.74 23.61
N ASP A 684 -25.46 25.78 23.12
CA ASP A 684 -26.20 26.76 23.93
C ASP A 684 -27.43 26.09 24.58
N LYS A 685 -28.21 25.30 23.82
CA LYS A 685 -29.30 24.45 24.34
C LYS A 685 -28.80 23.46 25.40
N LEU A 686 -27.72 22.72 25.12
CA LEU A 686 -27.13 21.79 26.08
C LEU A 686 -26.66 22.48 27.37
N THR A 687 -26.15 23.71 27.25
CA THR A 687 -25.75 24.55 28.40
C THR A 687 -26.97 25.02 29.19
N GLN A 688 -28.04 25.44 28.52
CA GLN A 688 -29.31 25.81 29.16
C GLN A 688 -29.89 24.65 29.99
N LEU A 689 -29.93 23.43 29.43
CA LEU A 689 -30.40 22.25 30.15
C LEU A 689 -29.47 21.86 31.31
N LYS A 690 -28.14 21.93 31.11
CA LYS A 690 -27.14 21.61 32.15
C LYS A 690 -27.15 22.58 33.32
N ASN A 691 -27.45 23.86 33.11
CA ASN A 691 -27.60 24.85 34.18
C ASN A 691 -28.73 24.50 35.18
N ILE A 692 -29.70 23.68 34.78
CA ILE A 692 -30.79 23.19 35.65
C ILE A 692 -30.51 21.77 36.15
N GLY A 693 -30.03 20.88 35.28
CA GLY A 693 -29.82 19.47 35.61
C GLY A 693 -28.59 19.19 36.47
N ILE A 694 -27.48 19.93 36.31
CA ILE A 694 -26.27 19.74 37.13
C ILE A 694 -26.57 19.99 38.62
N PRO A 695 -27.20 21.11 39.04
CA PRO A 695 -27.57 21.32 40.44
C PRO A 695 -28.58 20.33 41.04
N ILE A 696 -29.22 19.48 40.23
CA ILE A 696 -30.06 18.36 40.71
C ILE A 696 -29.18 17.12 40.90
N LYS A 697 -28.36 16.78 39.90
CA LYS A 697 -27.37 15.71 39.99
C LYS A 697 -26.42 15.91 41.17
N ASP A 698 -25.88 17.11 41.36
CA ASP A 698 -24.90 17.40 42.42
C ASP A 698 -25.46 17.08 43.83
N ARG A 699 -26.78 17.23 44.05
CA ARG A 699 -27.44 16.87 45.32
C ARG A 699 -27.62 15.36 45.49
N TYR A 700 -27.94 14.67 44.39
CA TYR A 700 -28.02 13.21 44.36
C TYR A 700 -26.63 12.60 44.63
N ASP A 701 -25.60 13.12 43.96
CA ASP A 701 -24.22 12.71 44.14
C ASP A 701 -23.73 13.04 45.56
N GLU A 702 -24.00 14.25 46.09
CA GLU A 702 -23.67 14.59 47.49
C GLU A 702 -24.31 13.58 48.45
N PHE A 703 -25.62 13.29 48.32
CA PHE A 703 -26.31 12.37 49.21
C PHE A 703 -25.70 10.96 49.22
N HIS A 704 -25.33 10.42 48.04
CA HIS A 704 -24.75 9.08 47.94
C HIS A 704 -23.30 9.03 48.40
N PHE A 705 -22.43 9.94 47.93
CA PHE A 705 -21.01 9.93 48.28
C PHE A 705 -20.75 10.36 49.73
N ARG A 706 -21.63 11.17 50.33
CA ARG A 706 -21.56 11.57 51.74
C ARG A 706 -21.77 10.41 52.70
N PHE A 707 -22.49 9.34 52.31
CA PHE A 707 -22.60 8.14 53.13
C PHE A 707 -21.29 7.35 53.14
N ILE A 708 -20.68 7.16 51.96
CA ILE A 708 -19.40 6.47 51.79
C ILE A 708 -18.28 7.20 52.55
N ALA A 709 -18.26 8.53 52.51
CA ALA A 709 -17.30 9.36 53.24
C ALA A 709 -17.48 9.40 54.79
N PHE A 710 -18.33 8.52 55.35
CA PHE A 710 -18.41 8.21 56.78
C PHE A 710 -18.14 6.73 57.10
N GLU A 711 -17.83 5.89 56.11
CA GLU A 711 -17.41 4.49 56.29
C GLU A 711 -15.89 4.27 56.08
N ASP A 712 -15.19 5.20 55.41
CA ASP A 712 -13.72 5.39 55.39
C ASP A 712 -13.22 6.27 56.56
#